data_AF-A0A831NMV2-F1
#
_entry.id   AF-A0A831NMV2-F1
#
_cell.length_a   1.000
_cell.length_b   1.000
_cell.length_c   1.000
_cell.angle_alpha   90.00
_cell.angle_beta   90.00
_cell.angle_gamma   90.00
#
_symmetry.space_group_name_H-M   'P 1'
#
loop_
_entity.id
_entity.type
_entity.pdbx_description
1 polymer ?
#
loop_
_entity_poly.entity_id
_entity_poly.type
_entity_poly.pdbx_seq_one_letter_code
_entity_poly.pdbx_strand_id
1 'polypeptide(L)'
;MADESAGRVKKLDHILKKTENLLLNLDQIGIDVSMPYTKLKEAKRLYGEKRLDEALKIVEETIAELQKLKKEYTKIAVETPERGRGVYALFRTDEGVDRKQMEEWRLILESWKDDGYRMGNLDEIFSKEPQEVEKVFVEISRNVARSEKYQREISEMLKDPRLPSELRIQVQNILPKLKNVKDFDMVEKKVQELMEEYSRYLSEVKEAKRTIDRLRKEGYNVDRITESFDRDSYDVFKEKYRTFLRSVELLKSAEKKLDEIEADPHLKELLGEKISRIRKLLKDPGKIGEIQRLVKPLLEDVARLQRDKKRILEERALRGNLLEEIDLWERDGFMVEELKKNVDAPLEKLRELRERYVKGIERIKELKRRLLTLDGLGYEEDIASLALSMNDPLKADEYAEQVRDLAERVEERNRVLDHLEKKAAHWKKLGYIVTPIEIFLRNPGRLEEALEYLQKYQNNFRRAITIENEIKDVKAPHLKKLADEIAVLLKNLPNLRPALEKYEKLKELIENEKVLKEKWKTFNKVSRGWMERGYKVEGMLERFLRIKNSPEEIDRLLEEYKRRIAELERLRSEYERIGRGVDKELEEELEEKLWDLEAVGEAKKKLMLLKAKVANREYLRKKMEEFIKKMEEKGIDVTTLRKKMDENPGEVKAIAEEFRDKLREFARVKREIITRLRDEGRKRELQEIKGIKDPYMLDELLKRYSSILKPETLSEHEEVEALLKSAHEEYKKKNYERALELYSKVLEKDPENRKASFFIKRIKVLMKGSNEKSG
;
A
#
# COMPACT_ATOMS: atom_id res chain seq x y z
N MET A 1 -39.31 90.59 -124.16
CA MET A 1 -40.13 89.56 -124.85
C MET A 1 -39.58 88.13 -124.80
N ALA A 2 -38.35 87.87 -124.30
CA ALA A 2 -37.84 86.49 -124.12
C ALA A 2 -38.11 85.91 -122.70
N ASP A 3 -38.45 86.75 -121.73
CA ASP A 3 -38.60 86.33 -120.31
C ASP A 3 -40.04 85.91 -119.94
N GLU A 4 -41.05 86.44 -120.64
CA GLU A 4 -42.45 86.03 -120.45
C GLU A 4 -42.76 84.65 -121.07
N SER A 5 -42.02 84.23 -122.10
CA SER A 5 -42.19 82.91 -122.73
C SER A 5 -41.57 81.78 -121.90
N ALA A 6 -40.45 82.03 -121.20
CA ALA A 6 -39.81 81.05 -120.32
C ALA A 6 -40.66 80.69 -119.08
N GLY A 7 -41.34 81.69 -118.50
CA GLY A 7 -42.29 81.48 -117.40
C GLY A 7 -43.52 80.66 -117.83
N ARG A 8 -44.06 80.92 -119.04
CA ARG A 8 -45.20 80.17 -119.60
C ARG A 8 -44.85 78.71 -119.91
N VAL A 9 -43.65 78.44 -120.41
CA VAL A 9 -43.15 77.07 -120.66
C VAL A 9 -43.04 76.27 -119.36
N LYS A 10 -42.46 76.84 -118.29
CA LYS A 10 -42.37 76.16 -116.99
C LYS A 10 -43.74 75.91 -116.36
N LYS A 11 -44.68 76.85 -116.51
CA LYS A 11 -46.06 76.68 -116.03
C LYS A 11 -46.77 75.56 -116.79
N LEU A 12 -46.62 75.50 -118.12
CA LEU A 12 -47.20 74.42 -118.93
C LEU A 12 -46.61 73.05 -118.60
N ASP A 13 -45.28 72.95 -118.41
CA ASP A 13 -44.59 71.71 -118.03
C ASP A 13 -45.08 71.18 -116.67
N HIS A 14 -45.29 72.08 -115.72
CA HIS A 14 -45.85 71.73 -114.42
C HIS A 14 -47.32 71.26 -114.52
N ILE A 15 -48.14 71.93 -115.33
CA ILE A 15 -49.54 71.56 -115.53
C ILE A 15 -49.64 70.21 -116.27
N LEU A 16 -48.80 69.96 -117.27
CA LEU A 16 -48.71 68.68 -117.98
C LEU A 16 -48.38 67.54 -117.01
N LYS A 17 -47.32 67.67 -116.20
CA LYS A 17 -46.95 66.68 -115.16
C LYS A 17 -48.06 66.46 -114.13
N LYS A 18 -48.76 67.52 -113.72
CA LYS A 18 -49.88 67.41 -112.78
C LYS A 18 -51.06 66.66 -113.39
N THR A 19 -51.32 66.86 -114.69
CA THR A 19 -52.37 66.16 -115.44
C THR A 19 -52.03 64.68 -115.63
N GLU A 20 -50.77 64.36 -115.91
CA GLU A 20 -50.27 62.97 -115.94
C GLU A 20 -50.45 62.24 -114.62
N ASN A 21 -50.10 62.88 -113.51
CA ASN A 21 -50.28 62.28 -112.19
C ASN A 21 -51.78 62.10 -111.86
N LEU A 22 -52.65 63.00 -112.31
CA LEU A 22 -54.10 62.86 -112.16
C LEU A 22 -54.65 61.70 -112.98
N LEU A 23 -54.18 61.53 -114.22
CA LEU A 23 -54.48 60.37 -115.06
C LEU A 23 -54.03 59.08 -114.39
N LEU A 24 -52.77 59.00 -113.95
CA LEU A 24 -52.21 57.83 -113.28
C LEU A 24 -53.01 57.44 -112.03
N ASN A 25 -53.40 58.44 -111.23
CA ASN A 25 -54.18 58.19 -110.02
C ASN A 25 -55.62 57.72 -110.34
N LEU A 26 -56.27 58.24 -111.38
CA LEU A 26 -57.63 57.83 -111.74
C LEU A 26 -57.65 56.46 -112.45
N ASP A 27 -56.62 56.18 -113.25
CA ASP A 27 -56.36 54.87 -113.86
C ASP A 27 -56.08 53.79 -112.79
N GLN A 28 -55.28 54.12 -111.76
CA GLN A 28 -55.04 53.25 -110.60
C GLN A 28 -56.30 52.93 -109.78
N ILE A 29 -57.33 53.79 -109.85
CA ILE A 29 -58.62 53.60 -109.18
C ILE A 29 -59.64 52.93 -110.13
N GLY A 30 -59.27 52.67 -111.38
CA GLY A 30 -60.07 51.89 -112.35
C GLY A 30 -61.13 52.70 -113.11
N ILE A 31 -60.90 54.00 -113.34
CA ILE A 31 -61.75 54.87 -114.16
C ILE A 31 -61.21 54.89 -115.60
N ASP A 32 -62.08 54.75 -116.61
CA ASP A 32 -61.67 54.86 -118.02
C ASP A 32 -61.15 56.27 -118.35
N VAL A 33 -59.86 56.34 -118.65
CA VAL A 33 -59.13 57.58 -118.98
C VAL A 33 -58.61 57.60 -120.43
N SER A 34 -59.09 56.71 -121.30
CA SER A 34 -58.62 56.56 -122.69
C SER A 34 -58.73 57.86 -123.52
N MET A 35 -59.87 58.57 -123.41
CA MET A 35 -60.12 59.84 -124.11
C MET A 35 -59.32 61.04 -123.53
N PRO A 36 -59.23 61.22 -122.20
CA PRO A 36 -58.30 62.20 -121.62
C PRO A 36 -56.82 61.93 -121.94
N TYR A 37 -56.41 60.67 -122.06
CA TYR A 37 -55.04 60.29 -122.41
C TYR A 37 -54.68 60.68 -123.86
N THR A 38 -55.59 60.51 -124.82
CA THR A 38 -55.38 60.94 -126.21
C THR A 38 -55.30 62.46 -126.34
N LYS A 39 -56.15 63.21 -125.63
CA LYS A 39 -56.08 64.68 -125.56
C LYS A 39 -54.77 65.19 -124.95
N LEU A 40 -54.29 64.55 -123.88
CA LEU A 40 -53.00 64.91 -123.29
C LEU A 40 -51.83 64.63 -124.25
N LYS A 41 -51.90 63.54 -125.02
CA LYS A 41 -50.91 63.22 -126.06
C LYS A 41 -50.90 64.27 -127.17
N GLU A 42 -52.07 64.76 -127.58
CA GLU A 42 -52.19 65.87 -128.53
C GLU A 42 -51.65 67.19 -127.96
N ALA A 43 -51.94 67.50 -126.71
CA ALA A 43 -51.38 68.67 -126.03
C ALA A 43 -49.84 68.64 -125.93
N LYS A 44 -49.24 67.47 -125.66
CA LYS A 44 -47.78 67.29 -125.67
C LYS A 44 -47.18 67.49 -127.06
N ARG A 45 -47.88 67.06 -128.12
CA ARG A 45 -47.45 67.30 -129.51
C ARG A 45 -47.43 68.81 -129.82
N LEU A 46 -48.51 69.53 -129.48
CA LEU A 46 -48.61 70.98 -129.67
C LEU A 46 -47.59 71.77 -128.82
N TYR A 47 -47.27 71.27 -127.61
CA TYR A 47 -46.18 71.79 -126.78
C TYR A 47 -44.81 71.63 -127.47
N GLY A 48 -44.54 70.46 -128.07
CA GLY A 48 -43.33 70.24 -128.89
C GLY A 48 -43.22 71.16 -130.10
N GLU A 49 -44.35 71.54 -130.70
CA GLU A 49 -44.46 72.48 -131.84
C GLU A 49 -44.45 73.97 -131.42
N LYS A 50 -44.25 74.28 -130.13
CA LYS A 50 -44.24 75.64 -129.54
C LYS A 50 -45.56 76.43 -129.69
N ARG A 51 -46.68 75.76 -129.97
CA ARG A 51 -48.05 76.36 -129.96
C ARG A 51 -48.63 76.34 -128.54
N LEU A 52 -48.03 77.14 -127.66
CA LEU A 52 -48.24 77.07 -126.21
C LEU A 52 -49.69 77.36 -125.75
N ASP A 53 -50.39 78.29 -126.39
CA ASP A 53 -51.75 78.69 -125.98
C ASP A 53 -52.79 77.61 -126.32
N GLU A 54 -52.61 76.91 -127.45
CA GLU A 54 -53.46 75.79 -127.84
C GLU A 54 -53.19 74.55 -126.98
N ALA A 55 -51.92 74.28 -126.68
CA ALA A 55 -51.54 73.22 -125.74
C ALA A 55 -52.11 73.47 -124.34
N LEU A 56 -52.07 74.71 -123.84
CA LEU A 56 -52.67 75.10 -122.56
C LEU A 56 -54.17 74.85 -122.55
N LYS A 57 -54.88 75.26 -123.60
CA LYS A 57 -56.33 75.09 -123.70
C LYS A 57 -56.75 73.61 -123.63
N ILE A 58 -56.09 72.74 -124.40
CA ILE A 58 -56.39 71.29 -124.38
C ILE A 58 -56.09 70.68 -123.01
N VAL A 59 -55.01 71.10 -122.34
CA VAL A 59 -54.65 70.58 -121.01
C VAL A 59 -55.65 71.03 -119.96
N GLU A 60 -56.10 72.28 -119.99
CA GLU A 60 -57.10 72.80 -119.05
C GLU A 60 -58.47 72.10 -119.23
N GLU A 61 -58.90 71.87 -120.48
CA GLU A 61 -60.10 71.08 -120.79
C GLU A 61 -59.96 69.63 -120.28
N THR A 62 -58.80 69.01 -120.48
CA THR A 62 -58.52 67.64 -120.01
C THR A 62 -58.53 67.55 -118.48
N ILE A 63 -57.97 68.55 -117.77
CA ILE A 63 -58.01 68.60 -116.30
C ILE A 63 -59.45 68.72 -115.79
N ALA A 64 -60.28 69.55 -116.43
CA ALA A 64 -61.68 69.72 -116.03
C ALA A 64 -62.48 68.41 -116.18
N GLU A 65 -62.27 67.67 -117.27
CA GLU A 65 -62.87 66.35 -117.49
C GLU A 65 -62.42 65.33 -116.43
N LEU A 66 -61.11 65.26 -116.13
CA LEU A 66 -60.56 64.36 -115.10
C LEU A 66 -61.10 64.69 -113.70
N GLN A 67 -61.27 65.97 -113.38
CA GLN A 67 -61.85 66.37 -112.09
C GLN A 67 -63.34 66.03 -111.98
N LYS A 68 -64.09 66.06 -113.09
CA LYS A 68 -65.49 65.64 -113.13
C LYS A 68 -65.62 64.13 -112.91
N LEU A 69 -64.82 63.33 -113.62
CA LEU A 69 -64.74 61.87 -113.44
C LEU A 69 -64.38 61.49 -112.00
N LYS A 70 -63.41 62.19 -111.40
CA LYS A 70 -63.04 61.98 -109.98
C LYS A 70 -64.21 62.20 -109.02
N LYS A 71 -65.02 63.25 -109.24
CA LYS A 71 -66.18 63.59 -108.40
C LYS A 71 -67.34 62.60 -108.57
N GLU A 72 -67.56 62.09 -109.77
CA GLU A 72 -68.61 61.09 -110.02
C GLU A 72 -68.27 59.75 -109.35
N TYR A 73 -67.00 59.34 -109.38
CA TYR A 73 -66.55 58.09 -108.73
C TYR A 73 -66.58 58.15 -107.20
N THR A 74 -66.24 59.30 -106.59
CA THR A 74 -66.27 59.45 -105.12
C THR A 74 -67.68 59.39 -104.51
N LYS A 75 -68.75 59.53 -105.31
CA LYS A 75 -70.14 59.36 -104.86
C LYS A 75 -70.62 57.90 -104.82
N ILE A 76 -69.95 56.98 -105.52
CA ILE A 76 -70.42 55.59 -105.70
C ILE A 76 -69.73 54.61 -104.71
N ALA A 77 -68.59 55.00 -104.11
CA ALA A 77 -67.71 54.12 -103.35
C ALA A 77 -68.05 53.88 -101.86
N VAL A 78 -69.27 54.16 -101.38
CA VAL A 78 -69.64 54.07 -99.94
C VAL A 78 -70.33 52.74 -99.54
N GLU A 79 -70.62 51.82 -100.46
CA GLU A 79 -71.25 50.53 -100.11
C GLU A 79 -70.56 49.33 -100.79
N THR A 80 -69.48 48.80 -100.21
CA THR A 80 -69.10 47.35 -100.15
C THR A 80 -67.64 47.15 -99.64
N PRO A 81 -67.34 46.08 -98.88
CA PRO A 81 -66.00 45.81 -98.34
C PRO A 81 -65.09 44.99 -99.27
N GLU A 82 -63.80 45.33 -99.23
CA GLU A 82 -62.59 44.59 -99.61
C GLU A 82 -62.69 43.55 -100.74
N ARG A 83 -62.31 43.98 -101.96
CA ARG A 83 -61.64 43.12 -102.95
C ARG A 83 -60.40 43.83 -103.46
N GLY A 84 -59.23 43.28 -103.16
CA GLY A 84 -57.96 43.67 -103.77
C GLY A 84 -58.06 43.58 -105.30
N ARG A 85 -57.93 44.73 -105.97
CA ARG A 85 -57.84 44.84 -107.43
C ARG A 85 -56.75 45.86 -107.74
N GLY A 86 -55.66 45.37 -108.33
CA GLY A 86 -54.56 46.18 -108.86
C GLY A 86 -54.03 45.51 -110.13
N VAL A 87 -54.26 46.18 -111.25
CA VAL A 87 -53.71 45.99 -112.61
C VAL A 87 -54.02 44.69 -113.38
N TYR A 88 -54.31 43.54 -112.76
CA TYR A 88 -54.78 42.34 -113.51
C TYR A 88 -56.30 42.14 -113.49
N ALA A 89 -57.05 43.13 -112.99
CA ALA A 89 -58.51 43.20 -113.15
C ALA A 89 -58.93 43.96 -114.42
N LEU A 90 -57.99 44.28 -115.33
CA LEU A 90 -58.25 45.00 -116.58
C LEU A 90 -58.73 44.09 -117.73
N PHE A 91 -58.97 42.81 -117.46
CA PHE A 91 -59.17 41.83 -118.51
C PHE A 91 -60.17 40.72 -118.17
N ARG A 92 -61.09 41.02 -117.24
CA ARG A 92 -62.35 40.27 -117.11
C ARG A 92 -63.48 41.09 -117.70
N THR A 93 -63.53 41.13 -119.03
CA THR A 93 -64.83 40.98 -119.69
C THR A 93 -65.30 39.56 -119.38
N ASP A 94 -66.60 39.30 -119.27
CA ASP A 94 -67.15 37.93 -119.16
C ASP A 94 -66.94 37.09 -120.45
N GLU A 95 -65.92 37.46 -121.24
CA GLU A 95 -65.43 36.87 -122.47
C GLU A 95 -63.95 36.56 -122.22
N GLY A 96 -63.54 35.29 -122.38
CA GLY A 96 -62.26 34.74 -121.91
C GLY A 96 -60.99 35.47 -122.36
N VAL A 97 -59.86 35.10 -121.74
CA VAL A 97 -58.52 35.69 -121.99
C VAL A 97 -58.28 35.84 -123.50
N ASP A 98 -58.18 37.09 -123.97
CA ASP A 98 -57.98 37.42 -125.38
C ASP A 98 -56.48 37.37 -125.74
N ARG A 99 -56.15 37.07 -127.00
CA ARG A 99 -54.77 36.97 -127.52
C ARG A 99 -53.92 38.21 -127.22
N LYS A 100 -54.53 39.39 -127.24
CA LYS A 100 -53.86 40.67 -126.94
C LYS A 100 -53.23 40.71 -125.54
N GLN A 101 -53.90 40.14 -124.54
CA GLN A 101 -53.43 40.14 -123.16
C GLN A 101 -52.19 39.26 -122.99
N MET A 102 -52.18 38.11 -123.67
CA MET A 102 -51.02 37.22 -123.67
C MET A 102 -49.82 37.85 -124.38
N GLU A 103 -50.03 38.66 -125.42
CA GLU A 103 -48.96 39.44 -126.06
C GLU A 103 -48.40 40.54 -125.14
N GLU A 104 -49.25 41.25 -124.41
CA GLU A 104 -48.82 42.25 -123.40
C GLU A 104 -48.03 41.62 -122.26
N TRP A 105 -48.49 40.48 -121.72
CA TRP A 105 -47.75 39.75 -120.69
C TRP A 105 -46.41 39.24 -121.21
N ARG A 106 -46.35 38.80 -122.47
CA ARG A 106 -45.10 38.38 -123.10
C ARG A 106 -44.10 39.53 -123.18
N LEU A 107 -44.55 40.71 -123.62
CA LEU A 107 -43.71 41.91 -123.66
C LEU A 107 -43.18 42.32 -122.29
N ILE A 108 -44.00 42.23 -121.23
CA ILE A 108 -43.56 42.55 -119.86
C ILE A 108 -42.51 41.54 -119.37
N LEU A 109 -42.75 40.24 -119.56
CA LEU A 109 -41.79 39.20 -119.17
C LEU A 109 -40.48 39.31 -119.98
N GLU A 110 -40.55 39.70 -121.25
CA GLU A 110 -39.36 40.02 -122.07
C GLU A 110 -38.61 41.22 -121.50
N SER A 111 -39.30 42.31 -121.12
CA SER A 111 -38.66 43.49 -120.51
C SER A 111 -37.91 43.14 -119.21
N TRP A 112 -38.49 42.33 -118.34
CA TRP A 112 -37.81 41.88 -117.13
C TRP A 112 -36.66 40.93 -117.42
N LYS A 113 -36.77 40.11 -118.48
CA LYS A 113 -35.66 39.26 -118.92
C LYS A 113 -34.49 40.12 -119.40
N ASP A 114 -34.77 41.21 -120.11
CA ASP A 114 -33.77 42.20 -120.55
C ASP A 114 -33.16 42.97 -119.37
N ASP A 115 -33.94 43.28 -118.33
CA ASP A 115 -33.45 43.83 -117.05
C ASP A 115 -32.61 42.81 -116.23
N GLY A 116 -32.49 41.58 -116.73
CA GLY A 116 -31.64 40.51 -116.21
C GLY A 116 -32.33 39.53 -115.27
N TYR A 117 -33.67 39.55 -115.18
CA TYR A 117 -34.43 38.57 -114.39
C TYR A 117 -34.51 37.21 -115.09
N ARG A 118 -34.31 36.13 -114.32
CA ARG A 118 -34.37 34.74 -114.80
C ARG A 118 -35.70 34.12 -114.39
N MET A 119 -36.59 33.85 -115.35
CA MET A 119 -37.98 33.42 -115.10
C MET A 119 -38.41 32.15 -115.83
N GLY A 120 -37.46 31.37 -116.38
CA GLY A 120 -37.73 30.18 -117.18
C GLY A 120 -37.87 30.48 -118.68
N ASN A 121 -38.27 29.48 -119.47
CA ASN A 121 -38.46 29.65 -120.90
C ASN A 121 -39.84 30.30 -121.16
N LEU A 122 -39.84 31.48 -121.78
CA LEU A 122 -41.07 32.22 -122.10
C LEU A 122 -41.96 31.42 -123.05
N ASP A 123 -41.38 30.71 -124.02
CA ASP A 123 -42.17 29.91 -124.97
C ASP A 123 -42.92 28.76 -124.28
N GLU A 124 -42.30 28.16 -123.27
CA GLU A 124 -42.92 27.10 -122.44
C GLU A 124 -44.05 27.67 -121.57
N ILE A 125 -43.88 28.89 -121.04
CA ILE A 125 -44.92 29.56 -120.26
C ILE A 125 -46.13 29.86 -121.14
N PHE A 126 -45.93 30.48 -122.30
CA PHE A 126 -47.01 30.89 -123.21
C PHE A 126 -47.61 29.75 -124.05
N SER A 127 -47.04 28.54 -124.00
CA SER A 127 -47.65 27.33 -124.59
C SER A 127 -48.79 26.73 -123.76
N LYS A 128 -48.98 27.20 -122.52
CA LYS A 128 -50.02 26.71 -121.60
C LYS A 128 -51.38 27.35 -121.87
N GLU A 129 -52.41 26.84 -121.21
CA GLU A 129 -53.73 27.47 -121.27
C GLU A 129 -53.67 28.90 -120.70
N PRO A 130 -54.42 29.86 -121.28
CA PRO A 130 -54.33 31.27 -120.89
C PRO A 130 -54.50 31.54 -119.38
N GLN A 131 -55.33 30.76 -118.70
CA GLN A 131 -55.53 30.85 -117.24
C GLN A 131 -54.29 30.40 -116.43
N GLU A 132 -53.50 29.46 -116.96
CA GLU A 132 -52.25 29.04 -116.35
C GLU A 132 -51.13 30.06 -116.60
N VAL A 133 -51.11 30.66 -117.80
CA VAL A 133 -50.20 31.77 -118.13
C VAL A 133 -50.42 32.95 -117.17
N GLU A 134 -51.68 33.31 -116.91
CA GLU A 134 -52.03 34.37 -115.96
C GLU A 134 -51.47 34.09 -114.56
N LYS A 135 -51.65 32.87 -114.04
CA LYS A 135 -51.13 32.48 -112.73
C LYS A 135 -49.61 32.58 -112.66
N VAL A 136 -48.91 32.05 -113.65
CA VAL A 136 -47.44 32.08 -113.73
C VAL A 136 -46.94 33.52 -113.88
N PHE A 137 -47.61 34.34 -114.69
CA PHE A 137 -47.28 35.74 -114.87
C PHE A 137 -47.43 36.53 -113.56
N VAL A 138 -48.55 36.35 -112.84
CA VAL A 138 -48.79 37.00 -111.54
C VAL A 138 -47.76 36.58 -110.50
N GLU A 139 -47.38 35.30 -110.49
CA GLU A 139 -46.33 34.77 -109.62
C GLU A 139 -44.96 35.40 -109.91
N ILE A 140 -44.53 35.41 -111.18
CA ILE A 140 -43.26 36.03 -111.60
C ILE A 140 -43.26 37.52 -111.25
N SER A 141 -44.37 38.23 -111.52
CA SER A 141 -44.52 39.65 -111.20
C SER A 141 -44.35 39.94 -109.72
N ARG A 142 -44.97 39.10 -108.87
CA ARG A 142 -44.84 39.19 -107.41
C ARG A 142 -43.39 38.92 -106.98
N ASN A 143 -42.71 37.96 -107.62
CA ASN A 143 -41.32 37.62 -107.32
C ASN A 143 -40.35 38.73 -107.75
N VAL A 144 -40.58 39.38 -108.90
CA VAL A 144 -39.82 40.54 -109.35
C VAL A 144 -39.98 41.71 -108.37
N ALA A 145 -41.20 42.06 -107.98
CA ALA A 145 -41.44 43.14 -107.02
C ALA A 145 -40.77 42.89 -105.65
N ARG A 146 -40.84 41.65 -105.13
CA ARG A 146 -40.13 41.24 -103.91
C ARG A 146 -38.61 41.32 -104.09
N SER A 147 -38.10 40.86 -105.23
CA SER A 147 -36.67 40.94 -105.58
C SER A 147 -36.15 42.37 -105.57
N GLU A 148 -36.86 43.31 -106.21
CA GLU A 148 -36.47 44.72 -106.22
C GLU A 148 -36.41 45.32 -104.82
N LYS A 149 -37.41 45.00 -103.97
CA LYS A 149 -37.42 45.43 -102.57
C LYS A 149 -36.16 44.95 -101.85
N TYR A 150 -35.86 43.65 -101.92
CA TYR A 150 -34.68 43.10 -101.26
C TYR A 150 -33.36 43.59 -101.86
N GLN A 151 -33.29 43.83 -103.17
CA GLN A 151 -32.11 44.42 -103.80
C GLN A 151 -31.83 45.83 -103.25
N ARG A 152 -32.87 46.64 -103.01
CA ARG A 152 -32.72 47.96 -102.36
C ARG A 152 -32.25 47.81 -100.92
N GLU A 153 -32.91 46.98 -100.12
CA GLU A 153 -32.57 46.77 -98.70
C GLU A 153 -31.13 46.26 -98.55
N ILE A 154 -30.72 45.27 -99.35
CA ILE A 154 -29.37 44.70 -99.31
C ILE A 154 -28.32 45.70 -99.83
N SER A 155 -28.66 46.52 -100.82
CA SER A 155 -27.76 47.58 -101.30
C SER A 155 -27.54 48.66 -100.25
N GLU A 156 -28.55 49.01 -99.46
CA GLU A 156 -28.38 49.91 -98.30
C GLU A 156 -27.44 49.30 -97.24
N MET A 157 -27.49 47.99 -97.00
CA MET A 157 -26.56 47.31 -96.07
C MET A 157 -25.10 47.45 -96.52
N LEU A 158 -24.82 47.41 -97.83
CA LEU A 158 -23.46 47.58 -98.36
C LEU A 158 -22.89 48.99 -98.20
N LYS A 159 -23.77 50.00 -98.06
CA LYS A 159 -23.35 51.38 -97.79
C LYS A 159 -22.83 51.56 -96.38
N ASP A 160 -23.12 50.64 -95.46
CA ASP A 160 -22.54 50.64 -94.12
C ASP A 160 -21.04 50.28 -94.22
N PRO A 161 -20.12 51.23 -93.95
CA PRO A 161 -18.68 50.96 -94.02
C PRO A 161 -18.21 50.00 -92.92
N ARG A 162 -19.01 49.79 -91.86
CA ARG A 162 -18.66 48.99 -90.68
C ARG A 162 -19.25 47.58 -90.71
N LEU A 163 -19.93 47.22 -91.78
CA LEU A 163 -20.51 45.89 -91.97
C LEU A 163 -19.43 44.80 -91.76
N PRO A 164 -19.67 43.78 -90.91
CA PRO A 164 -18.74 42.70 -90.67
C PRO A 164 -18.26 42.04 -91.95
N SER A 165 -17.01 41.61 -91.98
CA SER A 165 -16.37 41.10 -93.19
C SER A 165 -17.14 39.91 -93.79
N GLU A 166 -17.62 39.01 -92.93
CA GLU A 166 -18.43 37.84 -93.30
C GLU A 166 -19.79 38.23 -93.88
N LEU A 167 -20.52 39.14 -93.21
CA LEU A 167 -21.82 39.62 -93.69
C LEU A 167 -21.69 40.36 -95.03
N ARG A 168 -20.62 41.14 -95.21
CA ARG A 168 -20.34 41.82 -96.48
C ARG A 168 -20.18 40.82 -97.64
N ILE A 169 -19.47 39.72 -97.41
CA ILE A 169 -19.29 38.64 -98.39
C ILE A 169 -20.63 37.95 -98.69
N GLN A 170 -21.41 37.61 -97.66
CA GLN A 170 -22.73 36.99 -97.84
C GLN A 170 -23.70 37.88 -98.64
N VAL A 171 -23.72 39.18 -98.32
CA VAL A 171 -24.51 40.19 -99.02
C VAL A 171 -24.11 40.28 -100.50
N GLN A 172 -22.81 40.36 -100.81
CA GLN A 172 -22.34 40.41 -102.20
C GLN A 172 -22.70 39.15 -102.99
N ASN A 173 -22.70 37.98 -102.34
CA ASN A 173 -23.04 36.71 -102.96
C ASN A 173 -24.55 36.52 -103.21
N ILE A 174 -25.43 37.12 -102.41
CA ILE A 174 -26.89 36.99 -102.55
C ILE A 174 -27.47 37.99 -103.56
N LEU A 175 -26.86 39.17 -103.69
CA LEU A 175 -27.30 40.25 -104.59
C LEU A 175 -27.55 39.79 -106.04
N PRO A 176 -26.64 39.04 -106.72
CA PRO A 176 -26.90 38.56 -108.08
C PRO A 176 -27.95 37.44 -108.14
N LYS A 177 -28.18 36.71 -107.04
CA LYS A 177 -29.15 35.60 -106.99
C LYS A 177 -30.59 36.10 -106.89
N LEU A 178 -30.81 37.30 -106.38
CA LEU A 178 -32.14 37.94 -106.30
C LEU A 178 -32.81 38.08 -107.67
N LYS A 179 -32.06 38.23 -108.76
CA LYS A 179 -32.63 38.30 -110.10
C LYS A 179 -33.21 36.97 -110.60
N ASN A 180 -33.04 35.85 -109.89
CA ASN A 180 -33.67 34.58 -110.25
C ASN A 180 -35.06 34.47 -109.62
N VAL A 181 -36.11 34.62 -110.44
CA VAL A 181 -37.51 34.71 -109.98
C VAL A 181 -38.32 33.42 -110.21
N LYS A 182 -37.70 32.40 -110.82
CA LYS A 182 -38.33 31.08 -111.03
C LYS A 182 -38.53 30.30 -109.73
N ASP A 183 -37.56 30.33 -108.81
CA ASP A 183 -37.57 29.64 -107.52
C ASP A 183 -37.25 30.63 -106.38
N PHE A 184 -37.99 31.73 -106.35
CA PHE A 184 -37.64 32.90 -105.52
C PHE A 184 -37.68 32.63 -104.01
N ASP A 185 -38.54 31.71 -103.55
CA ASP A 185 -38.75 31.43 -102.13
C ASP A 185 -37.47 30.97 -101.40
N MET A 186 -36.61 30.18 -102.06
CA MET A 186 -35.33 29.76 -101.47
C MET A 186 -34.33 30.90 -101.33
N VAL A 187 -34.34 31.84 -102.28
CA VAL A 187 -33.47 33.03 -102.25
C VAL A 187 -34.00 34.00 -101.20
N GLU A 188 -35.31 34.19 -101.12
CA GLU A 188 -35.98 35.03 -100.13
C GLU A 188 -35.68 34.55 -98.70
N LYS A 189 -35.75 33.25 -98.41
CA LYS A 189 -35.41 32.72 -97.09
C LYS A 189 -33.97 33.07 -96.67
N LYS A 190 -33.00 32.92 -97.57
CA LYS A 190 -31.59 33.27 -97.29
C LYS A 190 -31.39 34.77 -97.08
N VAL A 191 -32.17 35.60 -97.78
CA VAL A 191 -32.15 37.06 -97.59
C VAL A 191 -32.76 37.44 -96.24
N GLN A 192 -33.84 36.78 -95.83
CA GLN A 192 -34.44 36.99 -94.51
C GLN A 192 -33.47 36.62 -93.38
N GLU A 193 -32.80 35.46 -93.47
CA GLU A 193 -31.74 35.05 -92.53
C GLU A 193 -30.63 36.11 -92.44
N LEU A 194 -30.19 36.63 -93.60
CA LEU A 194 -29.16 37.67 -93.66
C LEU A 194 -29.62 39.01 -93.04
N MET A 195 -30.89 39.40 -93.24
CA MET A 195 -31.46 40.58 -92.61
C MET A 195 -31.57 40.43 -91.09
N GLU A 196 -31.92 39.23 -90.60
CA GLU A 196 -31.90 38.93 -89.18
C GLU A 196 -30.49 39.06 -88.60
N GLU A 197 -29.48 38.49 -89.24
CA GLU A 197 -28.08 38.60 -88.80
C GLU A 197 -27.60 40.07 -88.76
N TYR A 198 -27.94 40.87 -89.77
CA TYR A 198 -27.63 42.31 -89.76
C TYR A 198 -28.35 43.07 -88.64
N SER A 199 -29.61 42.72 -88.36
CA SER A 199 -30.35 43.33 -87.24
C SER A 199 -29.70 43.02 -85.88
N ARG A 200 -29.19 41.78 -85.70
CA ARG A 200 -28.43 41.39 -84.51
C ARG A 200 -27.13 42.18 -84.41
N TYR A 201 -26.39 42.31 -85.50
CA TYR A 201 -25.19 43.14 -85.58
C TYR A 201 -25.46 44.60 -85.15
N LEU A 202 -26.50 45.24 -85.69
CA LEU A 202 -26.86 46.62 -85.31
C LEU A 202 -27.23 46.73 -83.82
N SER A 203 -27.85 45.71 -83.25
CA SER A 203 -28.13 45.66 -81.81
C SER A 203 -26.85 45.56 -80.99
N GLU A 204 -25.90 44.67 -81.36
CA GLU A 204 -24.60 44.53 -80.68
C GLU A 204 -23.81 45.86 -80.70
N VAL A 205 -23.75 46.54 -81.85
CA VAL A 205 -23.08 47.84 -82.01
C VAL A 205 -23.70 48.89 -81.09
N LYS A 206 -25.03 48.94 -81.01
CA LYS A 206 -25.77 49.87 -80.16
C LYS A 206 -25.52 49.60 -78.68
N GLU A 207 -25.46 48.34 -78.28
CA GLU A 207 -25.17 47.93 -76.90
C GLU A 207 -23.73 48.24 -76.51
N ALA A 208 -22.76 47.97 -77.39
CA ALA A 208 -21.36 48.32 -77.16
C ALA A 208 -21.20 49.83 -76.93
N LYS A 209 -21.85 50.66 -77.77
CA LYS A 209 -21.85 52.12 -77.60
C LYS A 209 -22.45 52.56 -76.27
N ARG A 210 -23.61 52.02 -75.89
CA ARG A 210 -24.26 52.30 -74.60
C ARG A 210 -23.36 51.93 -73.41
N THR A 211 -22.62 50.84 -73.51
CA THR A 211 -21.71 50.38 -72.47
C THR A 211 -20.49 51.29 -72.37
N ILE A 212 -19.90 51.70 -73.49
CA ILE A 212 -18.81 52.68 -73.54
C ILE A 212 -19.26 54.01 -72.89
N ASP A 213 -20.45 54.50 -73.24
CA ASP A 213 -21.00 55.74 -72.67
C ASP A 213 -21.25 55.62 -71.16
N ARG A 214 -21.71 54.46 -70.69
CA ARG A 214 -21.90 54.19 -69.26
C ARG A 214 -20.55 54.22 -68.53
N LEU A 215 -19.54 53.54 -69.07
CA LEU A 215 -18.21 53.49 -68.47
C LEU A 215 -17.54 54.86 -68.44
N ARG A 216 -17.78 55.70 -69.47
CA ARG A 216 -17.37 57.11 -69.46
C ARG A 216 -18.00 57.88 -68.29
N LYS A 217 -19.30 57.68 -68.03
CA LYS A 217 -20.00 58.30 -66.88
C LYS A 217 -19.50 57.80 -65.54
N GLU A 218 -19.10 56.53 -65.45
CA GLU A 218 -18.43 55.94 -64.29
C GLU A 218 -16.97 56.46 -64.10
N GLY A 219 -16.50 57.31 -65.02
CA GLY A 219 -15.19 57.97 -64.96
C GLY A 219 -14.05 57.19 -65.60
N TYR A 220 -14.31 56.06 -66.27
CA TYR A 220 -13.28 55.29 -66.95
C TYR A 220 -12.78 56.00 -68.22
N ASN A 221 -11.47 55.94 -68.46
CA ASN A 221 -10.88 56.36 -69.73
C ASN A 221 -11.33 55.40 -70.84
N VAL A 222 -12.17 55.90 -71.74
CA VAL A 222 -12.71 55.17 -72.89
C VAL A 222 -12.20 55.68 -74.23
N ASP A 223 -11.21 56.59 -74.24
CA ASP A 223 -10.84 57.33 -75.45
C ASP A 223 -10.32 56.38 -76.52
N ARG A 224 -9.41 55.46 -76.15
CA ARG A 224 -8.84 54.45 -77.07
C ARG A 224 -9.89 53.53 -77.67
N ILE A 225 -10.91 53.13 -76.91
CA ILE A 225 -11.96 52.23 -77.41
C ILE A 225 -13.01 52.98 -78.23
N THR A 226 -13.23 54.27 -77.94
CA THR A 226 -14.07 55.16 -78.74
C THR A 226 -13.43 55.42 -80.10
N GLU A 227 -12.12 55.72 -80.14
CA GLU A 227 -11.36 55.88 -81.39
C GLU A 227 -11.40 54.60 -82.25
N SER A 228 -11.27 53.43 -81.62
CA SER A 228 -11.40 52.13 -82.29
C SER A 228 -12.80 51.92 -82.85
N PHE A 229 -13.85 52.27 -82.10
CA PHE A 229 -15.25 52.21 -82.58
C PHE A 229 -15.49 53.10 -83.80
N ASP A 230 -14.79 54.23 -83.89
CA ASP A 230 -15.00 55.19 -84.96
C ASP A 230 -14.21 54.88 -86.24
N ARG A 231 -13.01 54.31 -86.12
CA ARG A 231 -12.06 54.11 -87.23
C ARG A 231 -11.91 52.67 -87.70
N ASP A 232 -12.03 51.68 -86.82
CA ASP A 232 -11.71 50.29 -87.15
C ASP A 232 -12.91 49.55 -87.78
N SER A 233 -12.64 48.41 -88.43
CA SER A 233 -13.70 47.45 -88.78
C SER A 233 -14.32 46.86 -87.51
N TYR A 234 -15.57 46.37 -87.62
CA TYR A 234 -16.26 45.80 -86.47
C TYR A 234 -15.49 44.64 -85.82
N ASP A 235 -14.84 43.80 -86.61
CA ASP A 235 -14.10 42.63 -86.14
C ASP A 235 -12.90 43.05 -85.26
N VAL A 236 -12.16 44.08 -85.70
CA VAL A 236 -11.02 44.64 -84.95
C VAL A 236 -11.50 45.37 -83.69
N PHE A 237 -12.59 46.12 -83.79
CA PHE A 237 -13.22 46.77 -82.64
C PHE A 237 -13.67 45.74 -81.60
N LYS A 238 -14.32 44.64 -82.01
CA LYS A 238 -14.87 43.61 -81.12
C LYS A 238 -13.79 42.97 -80.23
N GLU A 239 -12.62 42.67 -80.79
CA GLU A 239 -11.49 42.11 -80.03
C GLU A 239 -10.88 43.14 -79.05
N LYS A 240 -10.69 44.39 -79.49
CA LYS A 240 -10.23 45.48 -78.61
C LYS A 240 -11.23 45.76 -77.49
N TYR A 241 -12.52 45.72 -77.78
CA TYR A 241 -13.62 45.92 -76.84
C TYR A 241 -13.66 44.82 -75.76
N ARG A 242 -13.48 43.55 -76.16
CA ARG A 242 -13.36 42.42 -75.21
C ARG A 242 -12.20 42.60 -74.24
N THR A 243 -11.03 42.99 -74.75
CA THR A 243 -9.83 43.22 -73.94
C THR A 243 -10.02 44.41 -72.99
N PHE A 244 -10.65 45.48 -73.47
CA PHE A 244 -11.01 46.65 -72.68
C PHE A 244 -11.96 46.29 -71.52
N LEU A 245 -13.03 45.53 -71.79
CA LEU A 245 -13.98 45.11 -70.74
C LEU A 245 -13.32 44.25 -69.66
N ARG A 246 -12.46 43.29 -70.05
CA ARG A 246 -11.67 42.49 -69.09
C ARG A 246 -10.80 43.38 -68.21
N SER A 247 -10.17 44.39 -68.79
CA SER A 247 -9.34 45.34 -68.04
C SER A 247 -10.18 46.13 -67.03
N VAL A 248 -11.36 46.62 -67.44
CA VAL A 248 -12.31 47.32 -66.55
C VAL A 248 -12.78 46.43 -65.40
N GLU A 249 -13.08 45.16 -65.66
CA GLU A 249 -13.52 44.21 -64.63
C GLU A 249 -12.42 43.97 -63.59
N LEU A 250 -11.16 43.79 -64.03
CA LEU A 250 -10.02 43.67 -63.13
C LEU A 250 -9.83 44.94 -62.29
N LEU A 251 -10.02 46.13 -62.87
CA LEU A 251 -9.97 47.38 -62.13
C LEU A 251 -11.06 47.46 -61.06
N LYS A 252 -12.32 47.10 -61.39
CA LYS A 252 -13.40 47.02 -60.40
C LYS A 252 -13.07 46.07 -59.25
N SER A 253 -12.48 44.92 -59.55
CA SER A 253 -12.04 43.96 -58.52
C SER A 253 -10.92 44.51 -57.63
N ALA A 254 -10.00 45.29 -58.20
CA ALA A 254 -8.93 45.94 -57.45
C ALA A 254 -9.49 47.06 -56.56
N GLU A 255 -10.43 47.87 -57.07
CA GLU A 255 -11.11 48.94 -56.32
C GLU A 255 -11.76 48.37 -55.05
N LYS A 256 -12.55 47.30 -55.19
CA LYS A 256 -13.21 46.63 -54.06
C LYS A 256 -12.22 46.13 -53.00
N LYS A 257 -11.09 45.54 -53.42
CA LYS A 257 -10.05 45.07 -52.49
C LYS A 257 -9.39 46.22 -51.73
N LEU A 258 -9.20 47.38 -52.37
CA LEU A 258 -8.66 48.56 -51.70
C LEU A 258 -9.66 49.11 -50.68
N ASP A 259 -10.95 49.14 -51.02
CA ASP A 259 -12.02 49.56 -50.09
C ASP A 259 -12.05 48.67 -48.82
N GLU A 260 -11.93 47.34 -49.00
CA GLU A 260 -11.87 46.38 -47.88
C GLU A 260 -10.65 46.61 -46.98
N ILE A 261 -9.49 46.98 -47.55
CA ILE A 261 -8.27 47.26 -46.78
C ILE A 261 -8.41 48.60 -46.02
N GLU A 262 -8.96 49.63 -46.64
CA GLU A 262 -9.15 50.95 -46.00
C GLU A 262 -10.26 50.96 -44.94
N ALA A 263 -11.14 49.96 -44.93
CA ALA A 263 -12.13 49.78 -43.88
C ALA A 263 -11.50 49.41 -42.52
N ASP A 264 -10.30 48.81 -42.48
CA ASP A 264 -9.54 48.60 -41.24
C ASP A 264 -8.73 49.87 -40.90
N PRO A 265 -9.05 50.57 -39.79
CA PRO A 265 -8.37 51.82 -39.42
C PRO A 265 -6.85 51.70 -39.30
N HIS A 266 -6.36 50.54 -38.85
CA HIS A 266 -4.92 50.30 -38.66
C HIS A 266 -4.19 50.10 -39.98
N LEU A 267 -4.81 49.38 -40.92
CA LEU A 267 -4.23 49.20 -42.26
C LEU A 267 -4.30 50.50 -43.06
N LYS A 268 -5.34 51.31 -42.87
CA LYS A 268 -5.48 52.63 -43.49
C LYS A 268 -4.35 53.58 -43.10
N GLU A 269 -3.97 53.62 -41.83
CA GLU A 269 -2.87 54.46 -41.34
C GLU A 269 -1.52 54.05 -41.95
N LEU A 270 -1.23 52.75 -42.01
CA LEU A 270 0.07 52.24 -42.46
C LEU A 270 0.22 52.16 -43.99
N LEU A 271 -0.87 51.91 -44.73
CA LEU A 271 -0.85 51.63 -46.17
C LEU A 271 -1.57 52.69 -47.02
N GLY A 272 -2.16 53.71 -46.40
CA GLY A 272 -2.98 54.73 -47.07
C GLY A 272 -2.27 55.44 -48.24
N GLU A 273 -0.96 55.68 -48.12
CA GLU A 273 -0.18 56.27 -49.22
C GLU A 273 -0.07 55.34 -50.45
N LYS A 274 0.16 54.05 -50.23
CA LYS A 274 0.25 53.05 -51.31
C LYS A 274 -1.11 52.88 -51.99
N ILE A 275 -2.20 52.85 -51.22
CA ILE A 275 -3.57 52.75 -51.71
C ILE A 275 -3.94 53.98 -52.56
N SER A 276 -3.60 55.18 -52.08
CA SER A 276 -3.83 56.44 -52.80
C SER A 276 -3.13 56.48 -54.17
N ARG A 277 -1.91 55.94 -54.28
CA ARG A 277 -1.18 55.84 -55.55
C ARG A 277 -1.90 54.94 -56.56
N ILE A 278 -2.47 53.82 -56.10
CA ILE A 278 -3.22 52.89 -56.97
C ILE A 278 -4.57 53.50 -57.39
N ARG A 279 -5.27 54.20 -56.48
CA ARG A 279 -6.55 54.87 -56.78
C ARG A 279 -6.44 55.89 -57.91
N LYS A 280 -5.32 56.60 -58.05
CA LYS A 280 -5.10 57.54 -59.17
C LYS A 280 -5.09 56.88 -60.55
N LEU A 281 -4.78 55.58 -60.63
CA LEU A 281 -4.69 54.83 -61.88
C LEU A 281 -5.95 53.99 -62.16
N LEU A 282 -6.81 53.79 -61.16
CA LEU A 282 -7.91 52.82 -61.15
C LEU A 282 -9.01 53.05 -62.19
N LYS A 283 -9.05 54.24 -62.80
CA LYS A 283 -10.00 54.59 -63.87
C LYS A 283 -9.40 54.55 -65.27
N ASP A 284 -8.15 54.13 -65.43
CA ASP A 284 -7.50 53.97 -66.73
C ASP A 284 -7.24 52.48 -67.06
N PRO A 285 -8.09 51.85 -67.91
CA PRO A 285 -7.88 50.47 -68.37
C PRO A 285 -6.54 50.25 -69.08
N GLY A 286 -5.91 51.28 -69.65
CA GLY A 286 -4.58 51.21 -70.25
C GLY A 286 -3.45 51.03 -69.24
N LYS A 287 -3.71 51.28 -67.95
CA LYS A 287 -2.74 51.21 -66.85
C LYS A 287 -2.85 49.92 -66.02
N ILE A 288 -3.66 48.95 -66.46
CA ILE A 288 -3.90 47.70 -65.72
C ILE A 288 -2.61 46.96 -65.33
N GLY A 289 -1.60 46.94 -66.20
CA GLY A 289 -0.32 46.29 -65.91
C GLY A 289 0.47 46.97 -64.78
N GLU A 290 0.44 48.31 -64.70
CA GLU A 290 1.06 49.06 -63.60
C GLU A 290 0.31 48.83 -62.28
N ILE A 291 -1.03 48.81 -62.33
CA ILE A 291 -1.88 48.56 -61.17
C ILE A 291 -1.66 47.16 -60.61
N GLN A 292 -1.59 46.13 -61.44
CA GLN A 292 -1.32 44.75 -61.00
C GLN A 292 0.05 44.63 -60.31
N ARG A 293 1.07 45.34 -60.79
CA ARG A 293 2.40 45.37 -60.15
C ARG A 293 2.40 46.05 -58.79
N LEU A 294 1.54 47.06 -58.58
CA LEU A 294 1.42 47.77 -57.31
C LEU A 294 0.52 47.04 -56.30
N VAL A 295 -0.53 46.36 -56.76
CA VAL A 295 -1.48 45.64 -55.89
C VAL A 295 -0.83 44.41 -55.25
N LYS A 296 0.05 43.68 -55.96
CA LYS A 296 0.69 42.47 -55.43
C LYS A 296 1.48 42.71 -54.11
N PRO A 297 2.48 43.62 -54.05
CA PRO A 297 3.22 43.87 -52.81
C PRO A 297 2.34 44.46 -51.70
N LEU A 298 1.30 45.23 -52.05
CA LEU A 298 0.34 45.74 -51.06
C LEU A 298 -0.39 44.58 -50.34
N LEU A 299 -0.82 43.55 -51.08
CA LEU A 299 -1.49 42.39 -50.49
C LEU A 299 -0.55 41.55 -49.61
N GLU A 300 0.74 41.46 -49.97
CA GLU A 300 1.76 40.79 -49.15
C GLU A 300 1.98 41.52 -47.81
N ASP A 301 2.04 42.85 -47.83
CA ASP A 301 2.13 43.68 -46.62
C ASP A 301 0.90 43.51 -45.71
N VAL A 302 -0.31 43.51 -46.28
CA VAL A 302 -1.56 43.26 -45.53
C VAL A 302 -1.53 41.90 -44.85
N ALA A 303 -1.13 40.85 -45.58
CA ALA A 303 -1.05 39.49 -45.03
C ALA A 303 0.00 39.35 -43.92
N ARG A 304 1.08 40.14 -43.97
CA ARG A 304 2.08 40.20 -42.89
C ARG A 304 1.53 40.91 -41.65
N LEU A 305 0.96 42.10 -41.82
CA LEU A 305 0.41 42.89 -40.71
C LEU A 305 -0.74 42.17 -39.99
N GLN A 306 -1.61 41.48 -40.74
CA GLN A 306 -2.67 40.67 -40.16
C GLN A 306 -2.13 39.47 -39.35
N ARG A 307 -1.05 38.82 -39.82
CA ARG A 307 -0.37 37.76 -39.06
C ARG A 307 0.24 38.28 -37.77
N ASP A 308 0.90 39.45 -37.82
CA ASP A 308 1.51 40.06 -36.64
C ASP A 308 0.44 40.48 -35.63
N LYS A 309 -0.65 41.10 -36.08
CA LYS A 309 -1.83 41.45 -35.24
C LYS A 309 -2.42 40.20 -34.57
N LYS A 310 -2.58 39.11 -35.31
CA LYS A 310 -3.07 37.82 -34.77
C LYS A 310 -2.12 37.27 -33.69
N ARG A 311 -0.80 37.27 -33.95
CA ARG A 311 0.21 36.78 -32.99
C ARG A 311 0.18 37.57 -31.68
N ILE A 312 0.09 38.90 -31.75
CA ILE A 312 0.03 39.78 -30.59
C ILE A 312 -1.25 39.55 -29.77
N LEU A 313 -2.40 39.36 -30.44
CA LEU A 313 -3.66 39.05 -29.78
C LEU A 313 -3.63 37.69 -29.07
N GLU A 314 -3.08 36.66 -29.72
CA GLU A 314 -2.88 35.33 -29.11
C GLU A 314 -1.93 35.39 -27.90
N GLU A 315 -0.85 36.17 -27.98
CA GLU A 315 0.09 36.37 -26.88
C GLU A 315 -0.58 37.06 -25.69
N ARG A 316 -1.36 38.12 -25.94
CA ARG A 316 -2.13 38.80 -24.90
C ARG A 316 -3.18 37.89 -24.26
N ALA A 317 -3.91 37.12 -25.06
CA ALA A 317 -4.91 36.20 -24.55
C ALA A 317 -4.28 35.10 -23.68
N LEU A 318 -3.16 34.51 -24.11
CA LEU A 318 -2.47 33.48 -23.35
C LEU A 318 -1.93 34.03 -22.01
N ARG A 319 -1.32 35.22 -22.01
CA ARG A 319 -0.86 35.87 -20.79
C ARG A 319 -2.01 36.24 -19.85
N GLY A 320 -3.13 36.72 -20.39
CA GLY A 320 -4.34 37.01 -19.63
C GLY A 320 -4.87 35.76 -18.92
N ASN A 321 -5.05 34.66 -19.66
CA ASN A 321 -5.49 33.39 -19.09
C ASN A 321 -4.51 32.84 -18.04
N LEU A 322 -3.20 32.98 -18.28
CA LEU A 322 -2.18 32.53 -17.33
C LEU A 322 -2.23 33.33 -16.02
N LEU A 323 -2.48 34.65 -16.08
CA LEU A 323 -2.63 35.46 -14.88
C LEU A 323 -3.85 35.04 -14.06
N GLU A 324 -4.97 34.73 -14.70
CA GLU A 324 -6.15 34.17 -14.03
C GLU A 324 -5.84 32.81 -13.38
N GLU A 325 -5.09 31.93 -14.05
CA GLU A 325 -4.66 30.65 -13.50
C GLU A 325 -3.68 30.81 -12.33
N ILE A 326 -2.74 31.74 -12.41
CA ILE A 326 -1.82 32.09 -11.32
C ILE A 326 -2.61 32.51 -10.07
N ASP A 327 -3.59 33.40 -10.23
CA ASP A 327 -4.43 33.87 -9.13
C ASP A 327 -5.24 32.71 -8.51
N LEU A 328 -5.76 31.80 -9.34
CA LEU A 328 -6.46 30.60 -8.86
C LEU A 328 -5.54 29.66 -8.10
N TRP A 329 -4.34 29.38 -8.62
CA TRP A 329 -3.37 28.49 -7.97
C TRP A 329 -2.84 29.08 -6.67
N GLU A 330 -2.62 30.39 -6.61
CA GLU A 330 -2.23 31.08 -5.37
C GLU A 330 -3.32 31.00 -4.31
N ARG A 331 -4.60 31.16 -4.70
CA ARG A 331 -5.76 30.97 -3.79
C ARG A 331 -5.91 29.53 -3.32
N ASP A 332 -5.65 28.57 -4.18
CA ASP A 332 -5.58 27.14 -3.83
C ASP A 332 -4.39 26.83 -2.89
N GLY A 333 -3.52 27.81 -2.63
CA GLY A 333 -2.38 27.71 -1.70
C GLY A 333 -1.09 27.19 -2.35
N PHE A 334 -1.00 27.20 -3.69
CA PHE A 334 0.21 26.81 -4.41
C PHE A 334 1.19 27.97 -4.57
N MET A 335 2.48 27.66 -4.50
CA MET A 335 3.55 28.63 -4.70
C MET A 335 3.71 28.91 -6.21
N VAL A 336 3.49 30.17 -6.62
CA VAL A 336 3.48 30.60 -8.03
C VAL A 336 4.53 31.66 -8.36
N GLU A 337 5.42 31.97 -7.42
CA GLU A 337 6.42 33.06 -7.56
C GLU A 337 7.32 32.92 -8.79
N GLU A 338 7.73 31.69 -9.12
CA GLU A 338 8.58 31.44 -10.28
C GLU A 338 7.81 31.61 -11.60
N LEU A 339 6.51 31.29 -11.60
CA LEU A 339 5.63 31.55 -12.74
C LEU A 339 5.36 33.05 -12.90
N LYS A 340 5.10 33.79 -11.79
CA LYS A 340 4.92 35.25 -11.76
C LYS A 340 6.14 36.00 -12.32
N LYS A 341 7.36 35.58 -11.96
CA LYS A 341 8.61 36.19 -12.47
C LYS A 341 8.82 35.99 -13.96
N ASN A 342 8.21 34.96 -14.55
CA ASN A 342 8.41 34.57 -15.95
C ASN A 342 7.20 34.89 -16.86
N VAL A 343 6.20 35.66 -16.41
CA VAL A 343 5.00 35.99 -17.22
C VAL A 343 5.35 36.72 -18.52
N ASP A 344 6.43 37.50 -18.52
CA ASP A 344 6.91 38.24 -19.69
C ASP A 344 7.89 37.44 -20.58
N ALA A 345 8.11 36.15 -20.28
CA ALA A 345 8.99 35.30 -21.07
C ALA A 345 8.42 35.05 -22.50
N PRO A 346 9.27 34.56 -23.43
CA PRO A 346 8.82 34.10 -24.75
C PRO A 346 7.73 33.02 -24.63
N LEU A 347 6.76 33.05 -25.56
CA LEU A 347 5.58 32.18 -25.58
C LEU A 347 5.88 30.69 -25.40
N GLU A 348 6.95 30.18 -26.02
CA GLU A 348 7.33 28.77 -25.93
C GLU A 348 7.72 28.40 -24.49
N LYS A 349 8.62 29.18 -23.88
CA LYS A 349 9.02 28.98 -22.47
C LYS A 349 7.85 29.11 -21.51
N LEU A 350 6.95 30.06 -21.77
CA LEU A 350 5.76 30.28 -20.95
C LEU A 350 4.81 29.07 -20.99
N ARG A 351 4.62 28.47 -22.18
CA ARG A 351 3.82 27.25 -22.35
C ARG A 351 4.42 26.06 -21.63
N GLU A 352 5.74 25.85 -21.78
CA GLU A 352 6.45 24.78 -21.08
C GLU A 352 6.36 24.92 -19.56
N LEU A 353 6.56 26.14 -19.04
CA LEU A 353 6.50 26.41 -17.61
C LEU A 353 5.08 26.20 -17.07
N ARG A 354 4.06 26.71 -17.78
CA ARG A 354 2.65 26.46 -17.45
C ARG A 354 2.35 24.96 -17.41
N GLU A 355 2.79 24.19 -18.41
CA GLU A 355 2.55 22.75 -18.47
C GLU A 355 3.18 22.02 -17.28
N ARG A 356 4.40 22.39 -16.88
CA ARG A 356 5.05 21.85 -15.68
C ARG A 356 4.25 22.15 -14.41
N TYR A 357 3.77 23.38 -14.26
CA TYR A 357 2.93 23.77 -13.13
C TYR A 357 1.61 22.99 -13.09
N VAL A 358 0.91 22.86 -14.22
CA VAL A 358 -0.34 22.08 -14.30
C VAL A 358 -0.10 20.64 -13.87
N LYS A 359 0.92 19.98 -14.42
CA LYS A 359 1.27 18.60 -14.05
C LYS A 359 1.65 18.47 -12.58
N GLY A 360 2.45 19.41 -12.07
CA GLY A 360 2.86 19.44 -10.67
C GLY A 360 1.68 19.60 -9.70
N ILE A 361 0.74 20.50 -10.02
CA ILE A 361 -0.46 20.75 -9.22
C ILE A 361 -1.38 19.52 -9.22
N GLU A 362 -1.63 18.92 -10.39
CA GLU A 362 -2.42 17.68 -10.50
C GLU A 362 -1.79 16.56 -9.67
N ARG A 363 -0.46 16.43 -9.75
CA ARG A 363 0.29 15.43 -8.98
C ARG A 363 0.19 15.68 -7.48
N ILE A 364 0.35 16.92 -7.01
CA ILE A 364 0.18 17.26 -5.60
C ILE A 364 -1.25 16.97 -5.12
N LYS A 365 -2.27 17.31 -5.93
CA LYS A 365 -3.68 17.02 -5.59
C LYS A 365 -3.91 15.50 -5.47
N GLU A 366 -3.32 14.68 -6.34
CA GLU A 366 -3.37 13.22 -6.25
C GLU A 366 -2.65 12.69 -5.00
N LEU A 367 -1.45 13.19 -4.72
CA LEU A 367 -0.66 12.80 -3.55
C LEU A 367 -1.36 13.15 -2.23
N LYS A 368 -2.00 14.33 -2.13
CA LYS A 368 -2.82 14.71 -0.97
C LYS A 368 -4.01 13.78 -0.78
N ARG A 369 -4.67 13.35 -1.87
CA ARG A 369 -5.74 12.34 -1.80
C ARG A 369 -5.22 11.00 -1.29
N ARG A 370 -4.06 10.55 -1.78
CA ARG A 370 -3.41 9.32 -1.30
C ARG A 370 -3.11 9.39 0.20
N LEU A 371 -2.53 10.50 0.67
CA LEU A 371 -2.28 10.73 2.09
C LEU A 371 -3.55 10.64 2.94
N LEU A 372 -4.67 11.22 2.47
CA LEU A 372 -5.96 11.15 3.16
C LEU A 372 -6.56 9.73 3.21
N THR A 373 -6.22 8.88 2.25
CA THR A 373 -6.69 7.48 2.20
C THR A 373 -5.80 6.50 2.97
N LEU A 374 -4.59 6.91 3.37
CA LEU A 374 -3.72 6.06 4.18
C LEU A 374 -4.32 5.88 5.58
N ASP A 375 -4.15 4.69 6.14
CA ASP A 375 -4.48 4.42 7.53
C ASP A 375 -3.45 5.08 8.46
N GLY A 376 -3.65 6.38 8.68
CA GLY A 376 -2.71 7.28 9.35
C GLY A 376 -2.54 7.10 10.85
N LEU A 377 -3.12 6.07 11.47
CA LEU A 377 -2.99 5.80 12.90
C LEU A 377 -1.51 5.76 13.34
N GLY A 378 -1.11 6.68 14.22
CA GLY A 378 0.27 6.84 14.72
C GLY A 378 1.19 7.69 13.82
N TYR A 379 0.73 8.10 12.64
CA TYR A 379 1.46 8.95 11.67
C TYR A 379 0.69 10.23 11.33
N GLU A 380 -0.28 10.64 12.16
CA GLU A 380 -1.18 11.76 11.88
C GLU A 380 -0.43 13.10 11.72
N GLU A 381 0.58 13.33 12.57
CA GLU A 381 1.44 14.52 12.49
C GLU A 381 2.32 14.52 11.23
N ASP A 382 2.87 13.37 10.84
CA ASP A 382 3.70 13.23 9.64
C ASP A 382 2.86 13.46 8.38
N ILE A 383 1.64 12.90 8.34
CA ILE A 383 0.68 13.13 7.25
C ILE A 383 0.29 14.61 7.17
N ALA A 384 -0.03 15.24 8.30
CA ALA A 384 -0.45 16.63 8.35
C ALA A 384 0.67 17.59 7.94
N SER A 385 1.89 17.39 8.46
CA SER A 385 3.05 18.21 8.14
C SER A 385 3.44 18.06 6.67
N LEU A 386 3.45 16.84 6.13
CA LEU A 386 3.69 16.60 4.71
C LEU A 386 2.62 17.28 3.85
N ALA A 387 1.33 17.07 4.14
CA ALA A 387 0.24 17.67 3.38
C ALA A 387 0.26 19.22 3.38
N LEU A 388 0.67 19.85 4.49
CA LEU A 388 0.84 21.31 4.59
C LEU A 388 2.07 21.80 3.79
N SER A 389 3.16 21.04 3.79
CA SER A 389 4.38 21.41 3.05
C SER A 389 4.25 21.27 1.53
N MET A 390 3.27 20.49 1.06
CA MET A 390 2.99 20.25 -0.36
C MET A 390 2.26 21.43 -1.00
N ASN A 391 3.00 22.51 -1.26
CA ASN A 391 2.50 23.72 -1.89
C ASN A 391 3.29 24.13 -3.15
N ASP A 392 4.49 23.60 -3.38
CA ASP A 392 5.33 23.93 -4.54
C ASP A 392 5.15 22.90 -5.68
N PRO A 393 4.48 23.24 -6.80
CA PRO A 393 4.28 22.32 -7.91
C PRO A 393 5.57 21.80 -8.55
N LEU A 394 6.68 22.53 -8.44
CA LEU A 394 7.96 22.14 -9.05
C LEU A 394 8.65 21.03 -8.26
N LYS A 395 8.29 20.83 -7.00
CA LYS A 395 8.80 19.77 -6.11
C LYS A 395 7.85 18.57 -6.02
N ALA A 396 6.88 18.46 -6.93
CA ALA A 396 5.89 17.39 -6.91
C ALA A 396 6.52 15.98 -6.90
N ASP A 397 7.67 15.79 -7.54
CA ASP A 397 8.39 14.51 -7.55
C ASP A 397 9.07 14.20 -6.21
N GLU A 398 9.67 15.20 -5.54
CA GLU A 398 10.24 15.04 -4.19
C GLU A 398 9.14 14.68 -3.18
N TYR A 399 7.99 15.36 -3.26
CA TYR A 399 6.84 15.00 -2.43
C TYR A 399 6.30 13.60 -2.74
N ALA A 400 6.38 13.15 -3.99
CA ALA A 400 5.95 11.80 -4.36
C ALA A 400 6.82 10.72 -3.71
N GLU A 401 8.13 10.96 -3.54
CA GLU A 401 9.02 10.08 -2.79
C GLU A 401 8.68 10.07 -1.30
N GLN A 402 8.51 11.25 -0.69
CA GLN A 402 8.17 11.35 0.73
C GLN A 402 6.82 10.68 1.07
N VAL A 403 5.80 10.82 0.21
CA VAL A 403 4.52 10.12 0.37
C VAL A 403 4.69 8.61 0.23
N ARG A 404 5.58 8.14 -0.66
CA ARG A 404 5.88 6.72 -0.83
C ARG A 404 6.55 6.15 0.43
N ASP A 405 7.56 6.82 0.94
CA ASP A 405 8.30 6.39 2.15
C ASP A 405 7.38 6.35 3.38
N LEU A 406 6.45 7.31 3.49
CA LEU A 406 5.45 7.30 4.54
C LEU A 406 4.43 6.16 4.36
N ALA A 407 3.96 5.93 3.14
CA ALA A 407 3.04 4.83 2.84
C ALA A 407 3.68 3.46 3.14
N GLU A 408 4.96 3.26 2.79
CA GLU A 408 5.70 2.04 3.11
C GLU A 408 5.80 1.80 4.61
N ARG A 409 6.12 2.84 5.41
CA ARG A 409 6.15 2.73 6.88
C ARG A 409 4.78 2.37 7.48
N VAL A 410 3.70 2.96 6.96
CA VAL A 410 2.33 2.64 7.37
C VAL A 410 1.96 1.20 7.00
N GLU A 411 2.32 0.74 5.80
CA GLU A 411 2.09 -0.64 5.38
C GLU A 411 2.87 -1.64 6.24
N GLU A 412 4.14 -1.36 6.55
CA GLU A 412 4.95 -2.21 7.42
C GLU A 412 4.38 -2.28 8.84
N ARG A 413 3.94 -1.14 9.40
CA ARG A 413 3.22 -1.11 10.68
C ARG A 413 2.01 -2.03 10.63
N ASN A 414 1.20 -1.92 9.58
CA ASN A 414 0.03 -2.76 9.38
C ASN A 414 0.37 -4.26 9.31
N ARG A 415 1.42 -4.63 8.58
CA ARG A 415 1.89 -6.03 8.54
C ARG A 415 2.32 -6.54 9.92
N VAL A 416 2.98 -5.70 10.73
CA VAL A 416 3.38 -6.05 12.10
C VAL A 416 2.16 -6.21 13.00
N LEU A 417 1.15 -5.33 12.89
CA LEU A 417 -0.10 -5.42 13.64
C LEU A 417 -0.91 -6.66 13.25
N ASP A 418 -1.02 -6.99 11.97
CA ASP A 418 -1.62 -8.23 11.48
C ASP A 418 -0.93 -9.47 12.08
N HIS A 419 0.41 -9.44 12.16
CA HIS A 419 1.17 -10.53 12.77
C HIS A 419 0.94 -10.61 14.28
N LEU A 420 0.86 -9.47 14.95
CA LEU A 420 0.49 -9.36 16.37
C LEU A 420 -0.91 -9.93 16.61
N GLU A 421 -1.87 -9.59 15.77
CA GLU A 421 -3.26 -10.06 15.88
C GLU A 421 -3.34 -11.59 15.68
N LYS A 422 -2.67 -12.13 14.65
CA LYS A 422 -2.57 -13.58 14.44
C LYS A 422 -1.93 -14.30 15.63
N LYS A 423 -0.87 -13.73 16.21
CA LYS A 423 -0.22 -14.27 17.41
C LYS A 423 -1.11 -14.17 18.64
N ALA A 424 -1.79 -13.05 18.85
CA ALA A 424 -2.75 -12.87 19.92
C ALA A 424 -3.88 -13.90 19.81
N ALA A 425 -4.44 -14.12 18.62
CA ALA A 425 -5.44 -15.17 18.40
C ALA A 425 -4.91 -16.56 18.73
N HIS A 426 -3.66 -16.88 18.36
CA HIS A 426 -3.01 -18.13 18.72
C HIS A 426 -2.81 -18.28 20.25
N TRP A 427 -2.35 -17.23 20.93
CA TRP A 427 -2.17 -17.23 22.38
C TRP A 427 -3.50 -17.35 23.13
N LYS A 428 -4.56 -16.72 22.62
CA LYS A 428 -5.93 -16.86 23.13
C LYS A 428 -6.42 -18.30 23.02
N LYS A 429 -6.13 -19.00 21.91
CA LYS A 429 -6.42 -20.44 21.75
C LYS A 429 -5.66 -21.31 22.76
N LEU A 430 -4.45 -20.91 23.16
CA LEU A 430 -3.66 -21.59 24.19
C LEU A 430 -4.09 -21.22 25.63
N GLY A 431 -5.14 -20.42 25.78
CA GLY A 431 -5.73 -20.03 27.06
C GLY A 431 -5.06 -18.82 27.74
N TYR A 432 -4.21 -18.08 27.04
CA TYR A 432 -3.57 -16.87 27.56
C TYR A 432 -4.49 -15.65 27.43
N ILE A 433 -4.45 -14.76 28.42
CA ILE A 433 -5.18 -13.49 28.41
C ILE A 433 -4.48 -12.51 27.46
N VAL A 434 -5.20 -12.08 26.42
CA VAL A 434 -4.67 -11.20 25.38
C VAL A 434 -5.23 -9.78 25.42
N THR A 435 -6.04 -9.44 26.43
CA THR A 435 -6.64 -8.10 26.60
C THR A 435 -5.63 -6.95 26.49
N PRO A 436 -4.41 -7.03 27.05
CA PRO A 436 -3.42 -5.97 26.86
C PRO A 436 -2.97 -5.78 25.40
N ILE A 437 -2.96 -6.86 24.61
CA ILE A 437 -2.62 -6.80 23.17
C ILE A 437 -3.82 -6.27 22.39
N GLU A 438 -5.04 -6.70 22.75
CA GLU A 438 -6.28 -6.17 22.14
C GLU A 438 -6.42 -4.65 22.38
N ILE A 439 -5.99 -4.14 23.54
CA ILE A 439 -5.94 -2.69 23.82
C ILE A 439 -4.90 -2.00 22.94
N PHE A 440 -3.69 -2.58 22.83
CA PHE A 440 -2.63 -2.04 21.98
C PHE A 440 -3.04 -2.00 20.49
N LEU A 441 -3.70 -3.04 19.99
CA LEU A 441 -4.18 -3.11 18.60
C LEU A 441 -5.26 -2.05 18.29
N ARG A 442 -5.95 -1.49 19.29
CA ARG A 442 -6.93 -0.41 19.10
C ARG A 442 -6.30 0.96 18.95
N ASN A 443 -5.13 1.18 19.55
CA ASN A 443 -4.34 2.40 19.43
C ASN A 443 -2.87 2.00 19.27
N PRO A 444 -2.51 1.48 18.10
CA PRO A 444 -1.13 1.14 17.83
C PRO A 444 -0.35 2.44 17.66
N GLY A 445 0.77 2.55 18.36
CA GLY A 445 1.74 3.60 18.12
C GLY A 445 2.43 3.44 16.77
N ARG A 446 3.57 4.13 16.61
CA ARG A 446 4.40 4.01 15.40
C ARG A 446 4.97 2.60 15.22
N LEU A 447 5.53 2.33 14.04
CA LEU A 447 6.15 1.05 13.71
C LEU A 447 7.16 0.60 14.77
N GLU A 448 8.00 1.51 15.26
CA GLU A 448 9.03 1.22 16.27
C GLU A 448 8.40 0.74 17.58
N GLU A 449 7.35 1.41 18.05
CA GLU A 449 6.62 1.06 19.28
C GLU A 449 5.91 -0.29 19.12
N ALA A 450 5.32 -0.56 17.94
CA ALA A 450 4.69 -1.84 17.64
C ALA A 450 5.70 -3.00 17.62
N LEU A 451 6.88 -2.79 17.04
CA LEU A 451 7.97 -3.76 17.03
C LEU A 451 8.50 -4.05 18.44
N GLU A 452 8.74 -3.01 19.24
CA GLU A 452 9.20 -3.15 20.63
C GLU A 452 8.17 -3.92 21.47
N TYR A 453 6.89 -3.56 21.34
CA TYR A 453 5.80 -4.24 22.03
C TYR A 453 5.71 -5.72 21.63
N LEU A 454 5.80 -6.03 20.34
CA LEU A 454 5.82 -7.39 19.82
C LEU A 454 6.99 -8.21 20.38
N GLN A 455 8.20 -7.65 20.40
CA GLN A 455 9.37 -8.33 20.93
C GLN A 455 9.23 -8.62 22.44
N LYS A 456 8.79 -7.62 23.21
CA LYS A 456 8.56 -7.75 24.65
C LYS A 456 7.53 -8.83 24.96
N TYR A 457 6.41 -8.85 24.24
CA TYR A 457 5.37 -9.88 24.43
C TYR A 457 5.83 -11.27 24.02
N GLN A 458 6.52 -11.42 22.90
CA GLN A 458 7.06 -12.71 22.49
C GLN A 458 8.04 -13.29 23.52
N ASN A 459 8.93 -12.46 24.06
CA ASN A 459 9.89 -12.89 25.07
C ASN A 459 9.17 -13.33 26.36
N ASN A 460 8.19 -12.55 26.81
CA ASN A 460 7.38 -12.92 27.97
C ASN A 460 6.61 -14.23 27.75
N PHE A 461 6.03 -14.41 26.55
CA PHE A 461 5.30 -15.63 26.18
C PHE A 461 6.22 -16.86 26.11
N ARG A 462 7.40 -16.74 25.51
CA ARG A 462 8.40 -17.82 25.49
C ARG A 462 8.78 -18.25 26.90
N ARG A 463 9.06 -17.28 27.79
CA ARG A 463 9.37 -17.55 29.20
C ARG A 463 8.21 -18.26 29.91
N ALA A 464 6.98 -17.82 29.68
CA ALA A 464 5.80 -18.43 30.27
C ALA A 464 5.64 -19.90 29.84
N ILE A 465 5.79 -20.22 28.55
CA ILE A 465 5.76 -21.61 28.07
C ILE A 465 6.86 -22.46 28.68
N THR A 466 8.09 -21.95 28.76
CA THR A 466 9.22 -22.70 29.35
C THR A 466 8.91 -23.08 30.79
N ILE A 467 8.42 -22.13 31.60
CA ILE A 467 8.05 -22.39 32.99
C ILE A 467 6.85 -23.34 33.06
N GLU A 468 5.82 -23.15 32.23
CA GLU A 468 4.63 -24.02 32.18
C GLU A 468 5.00 -25.48 31.88
N ASN A 469 5.98 -25.72 31.00
CA ASN A 469 6.50 -27.06 30.71
C ASN A 469 7.31 -27.63 31.88
N GLU A 470 8.16 -26.82 32.52
CA GLU A 470 9.00 -27.26 33.65
C GLU A 470 8.18 -27.63 34.90
N ILE A 471 7.05 -26.94 35.15
CA ILE A 471 6.20 -27.20 36.32
C ILE A 471 5.20 -28.36 36.09
N LYS A 472 4.95 -28.76 34.84
CA LYS A 472 3.98 -29.80 34.47
C LYS A 472 4.32 -31.17 35.07
N ASP A 473 5.60 -31.46 35.23
CA ASP A 473 6.11 -32.75 35.72
C ASP A 473 6.20 -32.83 37.26
N VAL A 474 5.78 -31.79 37.99
CA VAL A 474 5.80 -31.77 39.46
C VAL A 474 4.70 -32.67 40.02
N LYS A 475 5.10 -33.86 40.52
CA LYS A 475 4.18 -34.89 41.03
C LYS A 475 3.81 -34.74 42.51
N ALA A 476 4.62 -34.03 43.31
CA ALA A 476 4.40 -33.94 44.75
C ALA A 476 3.15 -33.09 45.08
N PRO A 477 2.14 -33.59 45.83
CA PRO A 477 0.85 -32.90 46.00
C PRO A 477 0.93 -31.49 46.61
N HIS A 478 1.87 -31.27 47.54
CA HIS A 478 2.06 -29.98 48.21
C HIS A 478 2.77 -28.95 47.31
N LEU A 479 3.65 -29.41 46.40
CA LEU A 479 4.29 -28.58 45.38
C LEU A 479 3.37 -28.36 44.17
N LYS A 480 2.49 -29.32 43.88
CA LYS A 480 1.54 -29.26 42.78
C LYS A 480 0.56 -28.11 42.92
N LYS A 481 0.06 -27.83 44.14
CA LYS A 481 -0.78 -26.64 44.38
C LYS A 481 -0.08 -25.35 43.97
N LEU A 482 1.20 -25.21 44.33
CA LEU A 482 1.99 -24.03 44.00
C LEU A 482 2.34 -23.98 42.50
N ALA A 483 2.58 -25.13 41.87
CA ALA A 483 2.72 -25.26 40.41
C ALA A 483 1.44 -24.86 39.67
N ASP A 484 0.26 -25.29 40.14
CA ASP A 484 -1.04 -24.93 39.57
C ASP A 484 -1.32 -23.43 39.72
N GLU A 485 -0.99 -22.83 40.87
CA GLU A 485 -1.06 -21.37 41.07
C GLU A 485 -0.14 -20.60 40.11
N ILE A 486 1.08 -21.08 39.89
CA ILE A 486 2.01 -20.49 38.92
C ILE A 486 1.42 -20.61 37.51
N ALA A 487 0.88 -21.77 37.14
CA ALA A 487 0.27 -21.99 35.82
C ALA A 487 -0.87 -21.00 35.54
N VAL A 488 -1.74 -20.73 36.52
CA VAL A 488 -2.80 -19.71 36.41
C VAL A 488 -2.24 -18.30 36.22
N LEU A 489 -1.20 -17.93 36.99
CA LEU A 489 -0.56 -16.63 36.85
C LEU A 489 0.12 -16.46 35.49
N LEU A 490 0.74 -17.50 34.94
CA LEU A 490 1.41 -17.49 33.64
C LEU A 490 0.44 -17.29 32.47
N LYS A 491 -0.83 -17.72 32.61
CA LYS A 491 -1.87 -17.41 31.60
C LYS A 491 -2.15 -15.91 31.50
N ASN A 492 -1.83 -15.12 32.52
CA ASN A 492 -1.89 -13.66 32.49
C ASN A 492 -0.47 -13.08 32.41
N LEU A 493 0.04 -12.86 31.20
CA LEU A 493 1.42 -12.40 30.94
C LEU A 493 1.88 -11.16 31.73
N PRO A 494 1.04 -10.14 31.99
CA PRO A 494 1.35 -9.07 32.95
C PRO A 494 1.80 -9.55 34.34
N ASN A 495 1.32 -10.70 34.80
CA ASN A 495 1.67 -11.33 36.07
C ASN A 495 2.92 -12.23 35.99
N LEU A 496 3.71 -12.14 34.90
CA LEU A 496 4.94 -12.93 34.75
C LEU A 496 5.93 -12.68 35.90
N ARG A 497 6.05 -11.44 36.41
CA ARG A 497 6.93 -11.14 37.56
C ARG A 497 6.50 -11.90 38.83
N PRO A 498 5.25 -11.77 39.32
CA PRO A 498 4.75 -12.60 40.41
C PRO A 498 4.90 -14.11 40.17
N ALA A 499 4.69 -14.57 38.93
CA ALA A 499 4.86 -15.98 38.58
C ALA A 499 6.32 -16.44 38.70
N LEU A 500 7.28 -15.61 38.28
CA LEU A 500 8.72 -15.88 38.40
C LEU A 500 9.16 -16.00 39.86
N GLU A 501 8.73 -15.08 40.72
CA GLU A 501 9.06 -15.13 42.15
C GLU A 501 8.53 -16.41 42.82
N LYS A 502 7.30 -16.81 42.49
CA LYS A 502 6.74 -18.08 42.96
C LYS A 502 7.47 -19.29 42.36
N TYR A 503 7.90 -19.19 41.10
CA TYR A 503 8.64 -20.25 40.43
C TYR A 503 10.04 -20.48 41.01
N GLU A 504 10.75 -19.42 41.39
CA GLU A 504 12.02 -19.53 42.12
C GLU A 504 11.84 -20.25 43.45
N LYS A 505 10.81 -19.89 44.23
CA LYS A 505 10.44 -20.62 45.45
C LYS A 505 10.11 -22.09 45.18
N LEU A 506 9.42 -22.40 44.08
CA LEU A 506 9.14 -23.78 43.69
C LEU A 506 10.42 -24.57 43.40
N LYS A 507 11.38 -23.96 42.68
CA LYS A 507 12.68 -24.59 42.40
C LYS A 507 13.44 -24.90 43.69
N GLU A 508 13.50 -23.95 44.62
CA GLU A 508 14.13 -24.16 45.92
C GLU A 508 13.48 -25.32 46.69
N LEU A 509 12.15 -25.37 46.71
CA LEU A 509 11.42 -26.46 47.39
C LEU A 509 11.65 -27.83 46.74
N ILE A 510 11.67 -27.90 45.40
CA ILE A 510 11.97 -29.14 44.67
C ILE A 510 13.39 -29.63 45.00
N GLU A 511 14.35 -28.71 45.02
CA GLU A 511 15.75 -29.06 45.32
C GLU A 511 15.91 -29.52 46.77
N ASN A 512 15.28 -28.82 47.72
CA ASN A 512 15.24 -29.24 49.12
C ASN A 512 14.60 -30.63 49.30
N GLU A 513 13.54 -30.96 48.55
CA GLU A 513 12.91 -32.29 48.62
C GLU A 513 13.83 -33.40 48.07
N LYS A 514 14.61 -33.12 47.02
CA LYS A 514 15.63 -34.05 46.50
C LYS A 514 16.73 -34.28 47.54
N VAL A 515 17.28 -33.20 48.10
CA VAL A 515 18.31 -33.28 49.15
C VAL A 515 17.80 -34.09 50.34
N LEU A 516 16.58 -33.82 50.83
CA LEU A 516 15.97 -34.59 51.91
C LEU A 516 15.82 -36.08 51.57
N LYS A 517 15.39 -36.43 50.35
CA LYS A 517 15.30 -37.84 49.91
C LYS A 517 16.66 -38.53 49.89
N GLU A 518 17.70 -37.84 49.44
CA GLU A 518 19.07 -38.38 49.48
C GLU A 518 19.57 -38.54 50.90
N LYS A 519 19.34 -37.56 51.78
CA LYS A 519 19.68 -37.65 53.21
C LYS A 519 18.92 -38.77 53.93
N TRP A 520 17.67 -39.01 53.57
CA TRP A 520 16.92 -40.17 54.08
C TRP A 520 17.52 -41.49 53.60
N LYS A 521 17.96 -41.57 52.33
CA LYS A 521 18.65 -42.77 51.81
C LYS A 521 19.98 -43.01 52.53
N THR A 522 20.79 -41.96 52.76
CA THR A 522 22.05 -42.09 53.50
C THR A 522 21.81 -42.49 54.95
N PHE A 523 20.86 -41.84 55.64
CA PHE A 523 20.47 -42.21 56.99
C PHE A 523 20.03 -43.68 57.07
N ASN A 524 19.13 -44.12 56.20
CA ASN A 524 18.64 -45.51 56.17
C ASN A 524 19.75 -46.53 55.86
N LYS A 525 20.71 -46.18 55.01
CA LYS A 525 21.87 -47.03 54.72
C LYS A 525 22.79 -47.15 55.94
N VAL A 526 23.07 -46.03 56.60
CA VAL A 526 23.94 -45.97 57.77
C VAL A 526 23.30 -46.68 58.97
N SER A 527 22.02 -46.42 59.26
CA SER A 527 21.30 -47.06 60.35
C SER A 527 21.18 -48.58 60.16
N ARG A 528 20.89 -49.05 58.93
CA ARG A 528 20.94 -50.48 58.61
C ARG A 528 22.32 -51.09 58.82
N GLY A 529 23.38 -50.42 58.34
CA GLY A 529 24.75 -50.90 58.56
C GLY A 529 25.21 -50.90 60.02
N TRP A 530 24.52 -50.17 60.91
CA TRP A 530 24.75 -50.22 62.35
C TRP A 530 23.92 -51.31 63.03
N MET A 531 22.68 -51.49 62.60
CA MET A 531 21.81 -52.58 63.04
C MET A 531 22.39 -53.96 62.65
N GLU A 532 22.90 -54.11 61.42
CA GLU A 532 23.58 -55.33 60.94
C GLU A 532 24.84 -55.67 61.74
N ARG A 533 25.53 -54.64 62.26
CA ARG A 533 26.68 -54.83 63.15
C ARG A 533 26.27 -55.25 64.56
N GLY A 534 24.97 -55.20 64.91
CA GLY A 534 24.44 -55.59 66.23
C GLY A 534 24.19 -54.44 67.20
N TYR A 535 24.28 -53.18 66.76
CA TYR A 535 24.00 -52.02 67.62
C TYR A 535 22.49 -51.76 67.74
N LYS A 536 22.03 -51.40 68.95
CA LYS A 536 20.67 -50.91 69.22
C LYS A 536 20.51 -49.49 68.65
N VAL A 537 19.68 -49.34 67.62
CA VAL A 537 19.50 -48.06 66.88
C VAL A 537 18.13 -47.41 67.13
N GLU A 538 17.30 -47.96 68.01
CA GLU A 538 15.92 -47.51 68.26
C GLU A 538 15.87 -46.04 68.69
N GLY A 539 16.72 -45.63 69.64
CA GLY A 539 16.79 -44.24 70.10
C GLY A 539 17.22 -43.26 68.99
N MET A 540 18.09 -43.70 68.09
CA MET A 540 18.49 -42.92 66.92
C MET A 540 17.33 -42.74 65.93
N LEU A 541 16.56 -43.80 65.68
CA LEU A 541 15.39 -43.75 64.79
C LEU A 541 14.31 -42.82 65.35
N GLU A 542 14.04 -42.86 66.66
CA GLU A 542 13.08 -41.95 67.30
C GLU A 542 13.48 -40.47 67.16
N ARG A 543 14.76 -40.16 67.38
CA ARG A 543 15.27 -38.78 67.20
C ARG A 543 15.19 -38.36 65.74
N PHE A 544 15.53 -39.24 64.80
CA PHE A 544 15.40 -38.97 63.37
C PHE A 544 13.96 -38.62 62.97
N LEU A 545 12.95 -39.35 63.48
CA LEU A 545 11.55 -39.08 63.16
C LEU A 545 11.11 -37.66 63.55
N ARG A 546 11.72 -37.06 64.59
CA ARG A 546 11.44 -35.69 65.04
C ARG A 546 12.08 -34.63 64.15
N ILE A 547 13.26 -34.92 63.59
CA ILE A 547 14.06 -33.97 62.80
C ILE A 547 14.04 -34.23 61.28
N LYS A 548 13.26 -35.22 60.82
CA LYS A 548 13.25 -35.75 59.44
C LYS A 548 13.06 -34.72 58.32
N ASN A 549 12.68 -33.49 58.64
CA ASN A 549 12.41 -32.41 57.70
C ASN A 549 13.58 -31.40 57.55
N SER A 550 14.69 -31.54 58.32
CA SER A 550 15.87 -30.68 58.18
C SER A 550 17.11 -31.49 57.75
N PRO A 551 17.68 -31.22 56.56
CA PRO A 551 18.93 -31.87 56.11
C PRO A 551 20.10 -31.66 57.08
N GLU A 552 20.26 -30.45 57.62
CA GLU A 552 21.39 -30.08 58.49
C GLU A 552 21.29 -30.75 59.86
N GLU A 553 20.08 -30.93 60.37
CA GLU A 553 19.86 -31.65 61.63
C GLU A 553 20.07 -33.16 61.46
N ILE A 554 19.68 -33.73 60.31
CA ILE A 554 19.96 -35.14 59.98
C ILE A 554 21.47 -35.39 59.91
N ASP A 555 22.23 -34.51 59.25
CA ASP A 555 23.70 -34.62 59.19
C ASP A 555 24.34 -34.52 60.59
N ARG A 556 23.88 -33.57 61.41
CA ARG A 556 24.33 -33.42 62.80
C ARG A 556 24.04 -34.67 63.63
N LEU A 557 22.85 -35.26 63.48
CA LEU A 557 22.48 -36.50 64.15
C LEU A 557 23.39 -37.65 63.71
N LEU A 558 23.61 -37.82 62.40
CA LEU A 558 24.51 -38.85 61.88
C LEU A 558 25.93 -38.72 62.44
N GLU A 559 26.48 -37.51 62.51
CA GLU A 559 27.80 -37.29 63.10
C GLU A 559 27.85 -37.55 64.61
N GLU A 560 26.79 -37.19 65.35
CA GLU A 560 26.69 -37.51 66.78
C GLU A 560 26.75 -39.03 67.01
N TYR A 561 25.95 -39.81 66.28
CA TYR A 561 25.92 -41.26 66.47
C TYR A 561 27.16 -41.97 65.91
N LYS A 562 27.79 -41.44 64.85
CA LYS A 562 29.12 -41.92 64.41
C LYS A 562 30.15 -41.80 65.53
N ARG A 563 30.16 -40.67 66.26
CA ARG A 563 31.06 -40.46 67.41
C ARG A 563 30.74 -41.43 68.56
N ARG A 564 29.46 -41.64 68.86
CA ARG A 564 29.03 -42.60 69.89
C ARG A 564 29.47 -44.03 69.57
N ILE A 565 29.33 -44.46 68.32
CA ILE A 565 29.83 -45.77 67.86
C ILE A 565 31.35 -45.86 68.01
N ALA A 566 32.09 -44.85 67.56
CA ALA A 566 33.54 -44.84 67.71
C ALA A 566 33.98 -44.91 69.20
N GLU A 567 33.24 -44.25 70.09
CA GLU A 567 33.51 -44.35 71.54
C GLU A 567 33.16 -45.74 72.09
N LEU A 568 32.06 -46.36 71.67
CA LEU A 568 31.71 -47.73 72.07
C LEU A 568 32.69 -48.77 71.54
N GLU A 569 33.13 -48.65 70.28
CA GLU A 569 34.14 -49.52 69.69
C GLU A 569 35.47 -49.41 70.45
N ARG A 570 35.87 -48.18 70.83
CA ARG A 570 37.03 -47.96 71.69
C ARG A 570 36.84 -48.59 73.08
N LEU A 571 35.69 -48.38 73.72
CA LEU A 571 35.40 -48.95 75.04
C LEU A 571 35.39 -50.49 74.99
N ARG A 572 34.92 -51.08 73.88
CA ARG A 572 34.96 -52.52 73.65
C ARG A 572 36.38 -53.03 73.50
N SER A 573 37.22 -52.37 72.70
CA SER A 573 38.65 -52.72 72.61
C SER A 573 39.37 -52.57 73.95
N GLU A 574 38.99 -51.58 74.77
CA GLU A 574 39.51 -51.44 76.13
C GLU A 574 39.02 -52.55 77.07
N TYR A 575 37.75 -52.97 76.95
CA TYR A 575 37.19 -54.10 77.68
C TYR A 575 37.87 -55.42 77.31
N GLU A 576 38.08 -55.71 76.01
CA GLU A 576 38.76 -56.92 75.53
C GLU A 576 40.20 -57.07 76.09
N ARG A 577 40.87 -55.95 76.38
CA ARG A 577 42.21 -55.94 76.98
C ARG A 577 42.23 -56.22 78.48
N ILE A 578 41.10 -56.06 79.17
CA ILE A 578 41.00 -56.28 80.61
C ILE A 578 40.54 -57.73 80.82
N GLY A 579 41.36 -58.52 81.51
CA GLY A 579 41.09 -59.94 81.74
C GLY A 579 39.74 -60.20 82.42
N ARG A 580 39.06 -61.28 82.00
CA ARG A 580 37.70 -61.66 82.41
C ARG A 580 37.65 -62.42 83.75
N GLY A 581 36.47 -62.46 84.36
CA GLY A 581 36.18 -63.29 85.52
C GLY A 581 36.53 -62.65 86.87
N VAL A 582 36.52 -61.31 86.94
CA VAL A 582 36.64 -60.58 88.21
C VAL A 582 35.26 -60.31 88.80
N ASP A 583 34.29 -59.97 87.95
CA ASP A 583 32.90 -59.74 88.35
C ASP A 583 31.96 -60.06 87.18
N LYS A 584 31.35 -61.25 87.23
CA LYS A 584 30.58 -61.79 86.12
C LYS A 584 29.31 -60.98 85.83
N GLU A 585 28.62 -60.51 86.87
CA GLU A 585 27.40 -59.71 86.71
C GLU A 585 27.72 -58.36 86.06
N LEU A 586 28.80 -57.70 86.51
CA LEU A 586 29.22 -56.41 85.96
C LEU A 586 29.81 -56.52 84.55
N GLU A 587 30.45 -57.64 84.21
CA GLU A 587 30.93 -57.96 82.86
C GLU A 587 29.75 -58.20 81.88
N GLU A 588 28.76 -59.01 82.26
CA GLU A 588 27.55 -59.25 81.44
C GLU A 588 26.76 -57.96 81.19
N GLU A 589 26.57 -57.16 82.23
CA GLU A 589 25.92 -55.86 82.12
C GLU A 589 26.69 -54.85 81.26
N LEU A 590 28.03 -54.91 81.27
CA LEU A 590 28.88 -54.05 80.43
C LEU A 590 28.82 -54.50 78.97
N GLU A 591 28.86 -55.81 78.70
CA GLU A 591 28.74 -56.36 77.35
C GLU A 591 27.42 -55.95 76.69
N GLU A 592 26.29 -56.03 77.41
CA GLU A 592 25.00 -55.58 76.88
C GLU A 592 25.02 -54.08 76.51
N LYS A 593 25.62 -53.25 77.37
CA LYS A 593 25.67 -51.79 77.22
C LYS A 593 26.65 -51.35 76.13
N LEU A 594 27.66 -52.17 75.79
CA LEU A 594 28.60 -51.90 74.69
C LEU A 594 27.97 -52.03 73.29
N TRP A 595 26.74 -52.55 73.20
CA TRP A 595 25.95 -52.61 71.97
C TRP A 595 24.85 -51.54 71.92
N ASP A 596 24.69 -50.73 72.97
CA ASP A 596 23.64 -49.73 73.09
C ASP A 596 24.21 -48.32 72.86
N LEU A 597 23.75 -47.66 71.79
CA LEU A 597 24.21 -46.33 71.37
C LEU A 597 23.83 -45.21 72.34
N GLU A 598 22.86 -45.42 73.23
CA GLU A 598 22.49 -44.47 74.29
C GLU A 598 23.30 -44.69 75.58
N ALA A 599 23.87 -45.89 75.74
CA ALA A 599 24.51 -46.30 76.98
C ALA A 599 26.01 -46.00 77.07
N VAL A 600 26.58 -45.19 76.17
CA VAL A 600 28.04 -44.90 76.14
C VAL A 600 28.57 -44.44 77.50
N GLY A 601 27.85 -43.54 78.17
CA GLY A 601 28.23 -43.05 79.50
C GLY A 601 28.14 -44.12 80.60
N GLU A 602 27.15 -45.01 80.53
CA GLU A 602 26.99 -46.13 81.47
C GLU A 602 28.06 -47.19 81.25
N ALA A 603 28.31 -47.58 79.99
CA ALA A 603 29.36 -48.50 79.60
C ALA A 603 30.73 -48.01 80.08
N LYS A 604 31.03 -46.71 79.91
CA LYS A 604 32.27 -46.10 80.41
C LYS A 604 32.41 -46.17 81.93
N LYS A 605 31.34 -45.89 82.68
CA LYS A 605 31.32 -46.00 84.15
C LYS A 605 31.54 -47.45 84.59
N LYS A 606 30.83 -48.40 83.99
CA LYS A 606 30.96 -49.83 84.31
C LYS A 606 32.36 -50.36 83.99
N LEU A 607 32.93 -49.99 82.83
CA LEU A 607 34.31 -50.32 82.49
C LEU A 607 35.31 -49.75 83.51
N MET A 608 35.10 -48.53 83.99
CA MET A 608 35.96 -47.92 85.03
C MET A 608 35.85 -48.67 86.37
N LEU A 609 34.64 -49.08 86.76
CA LEU A 609 34.42 -49.90 87.96
C LEU A 609 35.08 -51.27 87.83
N LEU A 610 34.98 -51.91 86.66
CA LEU A 610 35.66 -53.16 86.38
C LEU A 610 37.18 -53.01 86.49
N LYS A 611 37.76 -51.97 85.86
CA LYS A 611 39.19 -51.63 85.99
C LYS A 611 39.62 -51.49 87.45
N ALA A 612 38.81 -50.81 88.28
CA ALA A 612 39.10 -50.65 89.69
C ALA A 612 39.03 -51.96 90.48
N LYS A 613 38.05 -52.83 90.19
CA LYS A 613 37.93 -54.17 90.82
C LYS A 613 39.10 -55.08 90.43
N VAL A 614 39.48 -55.09 89.16
CA VAL A 614 40.66 -55.83 88.66
C VAL A 614 41.92 -55.35 89.37
N ALA A 615 42.15 -54.03 89.43
CA ALA A 615 43.31 -53.45 90.11
C ALA A 615 43.34 -53.77 91.62
N ASN A 616 42.19 -53.76 92.30
CA ASN A 616 42.12 -54.09 93.73
C ASN A 616 42.43 -55.58 93.99
N ARG A 617 41.95 -56.49 93.12
CA ARG A 617 42.26 -57.92 93.20
C ARG A 617 43.77 -58.16 93.05
N GLU A 618 44.41 -57.52 92.08
CA GLU A 618 45.87 -57.59 91.88
C GLU A 618 46.64 -57.04 93.09
N TYR A 619 46.19 -55.93 93.67
CA TYR A 619 46.79 -55.34 94.87
C TYR A 619 46.72 -56.27 96.09
N LEU A 620 45.56 -56.88 96.37
CA LEU A 620 45.39 -57.81 97.49
C LEU A 620 46.25 -59.06 97.33
N ARG A 621 46.35 -59.59 96.11
CA ARG A 621 47.22 -60.72 95.79
C ARG A 621 48.68 -60.40 96.11
N LYS A 622 49.17 -59.25 95.63
CA LYS A 622 50.55 -58.79 95.88
C LYS A 622 50.87 -58.60 97.36
N LYS A 623 49.97 -57.95 98.12
CA LYS A 623 50.11 -57.79 99.58
C LYS A 623 50.18 -59.13 100.31
N MET A 624 49.43 -60.12 99.85
CA MET A 624 49.43 -61.44 100.45
C MET A 624 50.72 -62.20 100.12
N GLU A 625 51.23 -62.09 98.89
CA GLU A 625 52.56 -62.62 98.54
C GLU A 625 53.67 -62.01 99.39
N GLU A 626 53.63 -60.70 99.67
CA GLU A 626 54.55 -60.07 100.62
C GLU A 626 54.40 -60.63 102.05
N PHE A 627 53.18 -60.94 102.47
CA PHE A 627 52.91 -61.55 103.78
C PHE A 627 53.44 -62.99 103.86
N ILE A 628 53.21 -63.81 102.83
CA ILE A 628 53.73 -65.18 102.72
C ILE A 628 55.25 -65.17 102.82
N LYS A 629 55.92 -64.29 102.04
CA LYS A 629 57.38 -64.17 102.05
C LYS A 629 57.93 -63.84 103.44
N LYS A 630 57.29 -62.93 104.17
CA LYS A 630 57.67 -62.60 105.57
C LYS A 630 57.54 -63.78 106.53
N MET A 631 56.58 -64.68 106.30
CA MET A 631 56.39 -65.85 107.17
C MET A 631 57.39 -66.97 106.83
N GLU A 632 57.72 -67.14 105.56
CA GLU A 632 58.82 -68.01 105.10
C GLU A 632 60.16 -67.58 105.72
N GLU A 633 60.46 -66.27 105.71
CA GLU A 633 61.67 -65.71 106.33
C GLU A 633 61.75 -65.98 107.84
N LYS A 634 60.61 -66.04 108.54
CA LYS A 634 60.54 -66.40 109.97
C LYS A 634 60.65 -67.92 110.22
N GLY A 635 60.85 -68.71 109.18
CA GLY A 635 61.00 -70.15 109.25
C GLY A 635 59.70 -70.88 109.56
N ILE A 636 58.53 -70.29 109.23
CA ILE A 636 57.21 -70.92 109.32
C ILE A 636 56.92 -71.60 107.98
N ASP A 637 56.35 -72.81 108.01
CA ASP A 637 55.90 -73.47 106.79
C ASP A 637 54.56 -72.88 106.32
N VAL A 638 54.51 -72.45 105.04
CA VAL A 638 53.36 -71.78 104.41
C VAL A 638 52.86 -72.54 103.18
N THR A 639 53.34 -73.76 102.93
CA THR A 639 52.93 -74.57 101.76
C THR A 639 51.42 -74.80 101.71
N THR A 640 50.82 -75.12 102.86
CA THR A 640 49.35 -75.28 103.02
C THR A 640 48.59 -73.96 102.79
N LEU A 641 49.19 -72.82 103.14
CA LEU A 641 48.61 -71.50 102.88
C LEU A 641 48.63 -71.16 101.38
N ARG A 642 49.74 -71.43 100.68
CA ARG A 642 49.86 -71.24 99.22
C ARG A 642 48.82 -72.08 98.49
N LYS A 643 48.67 -73.36 98.86
CA LYS A 643 47.68 -74.27 98.26
C LYS A 643 46.25 -73.76 98.44
N LYS A 644 45.86 -73.33 99.66
CA LYS A 644 44.53 -72.74 99.91
C LYS A 644 44.28 -71.47 99.08
N MET A 645 45.29 -70.66 98.83
CA MET A 645 45.17 -69.45 98.00
C MET A 645 45.04 -69.74 96.51
N ASP A 646 45.74 -70.75 96.01
CA ASP A 646 45.62 -71.18 94.61
C ASP A 646 44.25 -71.84 94.36
N GLU A 647 43.73 -72.59 95.34
CA GLU A 647 42.40 -73.21 95.27
C GLU A 647 41.26 -72.17 95.41
N ASN A 648 41.43 -71.14 96.23
CA ASN A 648 40.41 -70.12 96.49
C ASN A 648 40.93 -68.67 96.32
N PRO A 649 41.22 -68.23 95.08
CA PRO A 649 41.84 -66.93 94.80
C PRO A 649 40.93 -65.71 95.07
N GLY A 650 39.65 -65.91 95.37
CA GLY A 650 38.70 -64.84 95.72
C GLY A 650 38.68 -64.49 97.21
N GLU A 651 39.16 -65.39 98.08
CA GLU A 651 39.01 -65.28 99.55
C GLU A 651 40.34 -64.96 100.26
N VAL A 652 41.27 -64.34 99.53
CA VAL A 652 42.65 -64.04 99.98
C VAL A 652 42.68 -63.39 101.37
N LYS A 653 41.73 -62.48 101.67
CA LYS A 653 41.65 -61.80 102.97
C LYS A 653 41.20 -62.72 104.10
N ALA A 654 40.18 -63.56 103.88
CA ALA A 654 39.65 -64.47 104.89
C ALA A 654 40.68 -65.58 105.21
N ILE A 655 41.33 -66.13 104.17
CA ILE A 655 42.41 -67.10 104.31
C ILE A 655 43.59 -66.51 105.12
N ALA A 656 43.90 -65.21 104.92
CA ALA A 656 44.95 -64.52 105.67
C ALA A 656 44.64 -64.33 107.16
N GLU A 657 43.38 -64.12 107.51
CA GLU A 657 42.93 -63.98 108.90
C GLU A 657 42.92 -65.35 109.60
N GLU A 658 42.37 -66.39 108.96
CA GLU A 658 42.40 -67.77 109.48
C GLU A 658 43.83 -68.23 109.78
N PHE A 659 44.77 -67.99 108.85
CA PHE A 659 46.17 -68.37 109.05
C PHE A 659 46.83 -67.61 110.21
N ARG A 660 46.51 -66.31 110.37
CA ARG A 660 47.05 -65.50 111.47
C ARG A 660 46.62 -66.02 112.83
N ASP A 661 45.40 -66.51 112.96
CA ASP A 661 44.88 -67.00 114.22
C ASP A 661 45.45 -68.38 114.56
N LYS A 662 45.53 -69.29 113.58
CA LYS A 662 46.21 -70.59 113.75
C LYS A 662 47.69 -70.42 114.11
N LEU A 663 48.38 -69.45 113.51
CA LEU A 663 49.76 -69.14 113.85
C LEU A 663 49.95 -68.72 115.31
N ARG A 664 49.02 -67.92 115.87
CA ARG A 664 49.09 -67.51 117.29
C ARG A 664 48.90 -68.69 118.23
N GLU A 665 47.89 -69.52 117.97
CA GLU A 665 47.61 -70.69 118.81
C GLU A 665 48.74 -71.72 118.73
N PHE A 666 49.26 -71.98 117.53
CA PHE A 666 50.41 -72.83 117.31
C PHE A 666 51.64 -72.37 118.12
N ALA A 667 51.96 -71.08 118.08
CA ALA A 667 53.07 -70.53 118.84
C ALA A 667 52.86 -70.60 120.37
N ARG A 668 51.62 -70.61 120.86
CA ARG A 668 51.30 -70.79 122.29
C ARG A 668 51.51 -72.25 122.72
N VAL A 669 50.84 -73.19 122.05
CA VAL A 669 50.87 -74.62 122.38
C VAL A 669 52.28 -75.18 122.24
N LYS A 670 53.00 -74.82 121.17
CA LYS A 670 54.37 -75.25 120.94
C LYS A 670 55.31 -74.81 122.07
N ARG A 671 55.14 -73.58 122.61
CA ARG A 671 55.93 -73.10 123.75
C ARG A 671 55.66 -73.91 125.01
N GLU A 672 54.39 -74.17 125.30
CA GLU A 672 53.99 -74.94 126.49
C GLU A 672 54.53 -76.36 126.45
N ILE A 673 54.43 -77.04 125.30
CA ILE A 673 55.01 -78.36 125.10
C ILE A 673 56.54 -78.32 125.27
N ILE A 674 57.23 -77.33 124.69
CA ILE A 674 58.68 -77.17 124.89
C ILE A 674 59.04 -76.98 126.36
N THR A 675 58.27 -76.20 127.13
CA THR A 675 58.54 -75.98 128.55
C THR A 675 58.38 -77.29 129.33
N ARG A 676 57.25 -77.99 129.19
CA ARG A 676 57.01 -79.25 129.92
C ARG A 676 58.00 -80.35 129.55
N LEU A 677 58.29 -80.51 128.27
CA LEU A 677 59.30 -81.47 127.80
C LEU A 677 60.71 -81.14 128.32
N ARG A 678 61.01 -79.87 128.60
CA ARG A 678 62.27 -79.46 129.21
C ARG A 678 62.30 -79.85 130.68
N ASP A 679 61.21 -79.58 131.40
CA ASP A 679 61.07 -79.88 132.82
C ASP A 679 61.15 -81.39 133.09
N GLU A 680 60.57 -82.23 132.22
CA GLU A 680 60.69 -83.69 132.30
C GLU A 680 62.02 -84.26 131.78
N GLY A 681 62.96 -83.43 131.33
CA GLY A 681 64.26 -83.88 130.81
C GLY A 681 64.21 -84.70 129.51
N ARG A 682 63.07 -84.69 128.79
CA ARG A 682 62.83 -85.45 127.54
C ARG A 682 63.51 -84.82 126.32
N LYS A 683 64.85 -84.90 126.26
CA LYS A 683 65.68 -84.22 125.23
C LYS A 683 65.33 -84.57 123.77
N ARG A 684 64.93 -85.81 123.45
CA ARG A 684 64.58 -86.23 122.07
C ARG A 684 63.31 -85.55 121.58
N GLU A 685 62.23 -85.66 122.35
CA GLU A 685 60.94 -85.04 122.04
C GLU A 685 61.06 -83.50 122.02
N LEU A 686 61.93 -82.92 122.85
CA LEU A 686 62.23 -81.49 122.82
C LEU A 686 62.91 -81.02 121.51
N GLN A 687 63.73 -81.87 120.87
CA GLN A 687 64.30 -81.55 119.55
C GLN A 687 63.25 -81.69 118.44
N GLU A 688 62.41 -82.73 118.50
CA GLU A 688 61.33 -82.94 117.52
C GLU A 688 60.32 -81.80 117.52
N ILE A 689 59.82 -81.39 118.69
CA ILE A 689 58.86 -80.28 118.80
C ILE A 689 59.48 -78.98 118.26
N LYS A 690 60.78 -78.72 118.49
CA LYS A 690 61.44 -77.52 117.94
C LYS A 690 61.46 -77.53 116.41
N GLY A 691 61.57 -78.70 115.79
CA GLY A 691 61.59 -78.89 114.33
C GLY A 691 60.25 -78.64 113.62
N ILE A 692 59.11 -78.75 114.31
CA ILE A 692 57.79 -78.57 113.70
C ILE A 692 57.50 -77.09 113.45
N LYS A 693 57.31 -76.70 112.18
CA LYS A 693 57.23 -75.29 111.76
C LYS A 693 55.91 -74.91 111.07
N ASP A 694 55.04 -75.88 110.78
CA ASP A 694 53.73 -75.63 110.15
C ASP A 694 52.66 -75.34 111.22
N PRO A 695 52.04 -74.14 111.21
CA PRO A 695 50.94 -73.79 112.10
C PRO A 695 49.69 -74.65 111.94
N TYR A 696 49.48 -75.27 110.78
CA TYR A 696 48.34 -76.15 110.54
C TYR A 696 48.49 -77.52 111.21
N MET A 697 49.66 -77.87 111.74
CA MET A 697 49.88 -79.10 112.52
C MET A 697 49.49 -78.97 114.01
N LEU A 698 48.84 -77.87 114.38
CA LEU A 698 48.39 -77.61 115.75
C LEU A 698 47.55 -78.75 116.35
N ASP A 699 46.57 -79.26 115.59
CA ASP A 699 45.68 -80.32 116.07
C ASP A 699 46.42 -81.65 116.29
N GLU A 700 47.39 -81.94 115.43
CA GLU A 700 48.21 -83.14 115.51
C GLU A 700 49.18 -83.08 116.69
N LEU A 701 49.74 -81.89 116.98
CA LEU A 701 50.58 -81.63 118.15
C LEU A 701 49.82 -81.88 119.46
N LEU A 702 48.62 -81.34 119.59
CA LEU A 702 47.77 -81.52 120.77
C LEU A 702 47.46 -83.00 121.02
N LYS A 703 47.21 -83.75 119.96
CA LYS A 703 46.91 -85.19 120.05
C LYS A 703 48.13 -86.01 120.48
N ARG A 704 49.31 -85.68 119.95
CA ARG A 704 50.54 -86.47 120.11
C ARG A 704 51.18 -86.31 121.49
N TYR A 705 51.15 -85.09 122.04
CA TYR A 705 51.69 -84.81 123.38
C TYR A 705 50.63 -84.91 124.48
N SER A 706 49.44 -85.44 124.15
CA SER A 706 48.30 -85.58 125.07
C SER A 706 48.63 -86.35 126.35
N SER A 707 49.58 -87.28 126.32
CA SER A 707 50.00 -88.10 127.47
C SER A 707 50.86 -87.36 128.50
N ILE A 708 51.67 -86.39 128.06
CA ILE A 708 52.46 -85.44 128.88
C ILE A 708 51.60 -84.24 129.29
N LEU A 709 50.44 -84.14 128.66
CA LEU A 709 49.40 -83.17 128.92
C LEU A 709 48.24 -83.78 129.75
N LYS A 710 48.44 -84.89 130.51
CA LYS A 710 47.40 -85.51 131.36
C LYS A 710 47.30 -84.91 132.77
N PRO A 711 46.09 -84.84 133.35
CA PRO A 711 45.79 -83.89 134.42
C PRO A 711 46.30 -84.41 135.77
N GLU A 712 47.33 -83.76 136.31
CA GLU A 712 47.57 -83.78 137.75
C GLU A 712 46.36 -83.19 138.46
N THR A 713 45.94 -83.87 139.50
CA THR A 713 44.95 -83.43 140.49
C THR A 713 45.28 -82.02 140.92
N LEU A 714 44.30 -81.11 140.77
CA LEU A 714 44.45 -79.70 141.00
C LEU A 714 45.26 -79.45 142.30
N SER A 715 46.41 -78.79 142.16
CA SER A 715 47.11 -78.11 143.26
C SER A 715 46.09 -77.39 144.16
N GLU A 716 46.32 -77.22 145.47
CA GLU A 716 45.41 -76.42 146.33
C GLU A 716 45.11 -75.04 145.72
N HIS A 717 46.05 -74.50 144.92
CA HIS A 717 45.89 -73.27 144.15
C HIS A 717 45.02 -73.44 142.89
N GLU A 718 45.06 -74.61 142.26
CA GLU A 718 44.23 -74.99 141.12
C GLU A 718 42.81 -75.38 141.57
N GLU A 719 42.61 -76.02 142.73
CA GLU A 719 41.28 -76.26 143.31
C GLU A 719 40.60 -74.93 143.63
N VAL A 720 41.36 -73.96 144.16
CA VAL A 720 40.93 -72.57 144.32
C VAL A 720 40.60 -71.92 142.97
N GLU A 721 41.39 -72.13 141.91
CA GLU A 721 41.07 -71.60 140.56
C GLU A 721 39.85 -72.27 139.91
N ALA A 722 39.65 -73.57 140.08
CA ALA A 722 38.49 -74.30 139.57
C ALA A 722 37.22 -73.95 140.34
N LEU A 723 37.31 -73.81 141.66
CA LEU A 723 36.23 -73.26 142.48
C LEU A 723 35.94 -71.80 142.08
N LEU A 724 36.96 -70.98 141.78
CA LEU A 724 36.78 -69.61 141.27
C LEU A 724 36.14 -69.55 139.89
N LYS A 725 36.53 -70.43 138.95
CA LYS A 725 35.92 -70.54 137.61
C LYS A 725 34.47 -70.98 137.71
N SER A 726 34.19 -72.01 138.50
CA SER A 726 32.83 -72.52 138.72
C SER A 726 31.95 -71.47 139.40
N ALA A 727 32.49 -70.77 140.40
CA ALA A 727 31.81 -69.65 141.04
C ALA A 727 31.56 -68.47 140.07
N HIS A 728 32.47 -68.20 139.12
CA HIS A 728 32.28 -67.19 138.07
C HIS A 728 31.23 -67.59 137.02
N GLU A 729 31.14 -68.86 136.65
CA GLU A 729 30.12 -69.35 135.73
C GLU A 729 28.72 -69.25 136.34
N GLU A 730 28.55 -69.71 137.59
CA GLU A 730 27.26 -69.57 138.28
C GLU A 730 26.89 -68.09 138.51
N TYR A 731 27.89 -67.23 138.78
CA TYR A 731 27.67 -65.78 138.83
C TYR A 731 27.22 -65.20 137.47
N LYS A 732 27.80 -65.62 136.34
CA LYS A 732 27.37 -65.21 134.99
C LYS A 732 25.96 -65.69 134.65
N LYS A 733 25.59 -66.90 135.10
CA LYS A 733 24.23 -67.44 135.00
C LYS A 733 23.24 -66.78 135.98
N LYS A 734 23.68 -65.83 136.81
CA LYS A 734 22.92 -65.12 137.86
C LYS A 734 22.40 -66.02 138.99
N ASN A 735 23.02 -67.20 139.18
CA ASN A 735 22.66 -68.15 140.22
C ASN A 735 23.40 -67.79 141.52
N TYR A 736 23.00 -66.67 142.13
CA TYR A 736 23.79 -65.97 143.14
C TYR A 736 24.01 -66.74 144.44
N GLU A 737 23.04 -67.55 144.88
CA GLU A 737 23.16 -68.39 146.08
C GLU A 737 24.25 -69.45 145.90
N ARG A 738 24.19 -70.20 144.78
CA ARG A 738 25.19 -71.22 144.43
C ARG A 738 26.58 -70.61 144.23
N ALA A 739 26.65 -69.44 143.58
CA ALA A 739 27.89 -68.71 143.39
C ALA A 739 28.51 -68.26 144.73
N LEU A 740 27.70 -67.78 145.67
CA LEU A 740 28.15 -67.34 146.99
C LEU A 740 28.66 -68.50 147.84
N GLU A 741 28.00 -69.66 147.77
CA GLU A 741 28.45 -70.89 148.44
C GLU A 741 29.82 -71.34 147.91
N LEU A 742 30.02 -71.33 146.59
CA LEU A 742 31.29 -71.69 145.96
C LEU A 742 32.41 -70.69 146.28
N TYR A 743 32.15 -69.38 146.22
CA TYR A 743 33.15 -68.39 146.64
C TYR A 743 33.49 -68.49 148.15
N SER A 744 32.54 -68.91 148.99
CA SER A 744 32.79 -69.12 150.42
C SER A 744 33.70 -70.33 150.64
N LYS A 745 33.49 -71.43 149.90
CA LYS A 745 34.42 -72.57 149.86
C LYS A 745 35.82 -72.20 149.35
N VAL A 746 35.93 -71.21 148.45
CA VAL A 746 37.23 -70.65 148.06
C VAL A 746 37.92 -69.97 149.25
N LEU A 747 37.21 -69.15 150.02
CA LEU A 747 37.79 -68.47 151.19
C LEU A 747 38.08 -69.42 152.36
N GLU A 748 37.36 -70.53 152.50
CA GLU A 748 37.70 -71.58 153.48
C GLU A 748 39.05 -72.23 153.18
N LYS A 749 39.41 -72.36 151.89
CA LYS A 749 40.69 -72.92 151.44
C LYS A 749 41.82 -71.88 151.31
N ASP A 750 41.48 -70.65 150.93
CA ASP A 750 42.41 -69.51 150.81
C ASP A 750 41.78 -68.24 151.42
N PRO A 751 41.98 -67.99 152.72
CA PRO A 751 41.35 -66.88 153.43
C PRO A 751 41.73 -65.48 152.91
N GLU A 752 42.89 -65.35 152.25
CA GLU A 752 43.37 -64.07 151.71
C GLU A 752 42.95 -63.81 150.24
N ASN A 753 42.12 -64.70 149.66
CA ASN A 753 41.74 -64.57 148.25
C ASN A 753 40.91 -63.30 147.96
N ARG A 754 41.58 -62.26 147.46
CA ARG A 754 40.97 -60.95 147.18
C ARG A 754 39.83 -61.01 146.17
N LYS A 755 39.89 -61.92 145.19
CA LYS A 755 38.85 -62.07 144.17
C LYS A 755 37.57 -62.66 144.76
N ALA A 756 37.68 -63.76 145.53
CA ALA A 756 36.52 -64.36 146.19
C ALA A 756 35.86 -63.39 147.18
N SER A 757 36.66 -62.66 147.98
CA SER A 757 36.16 -61.64 148.91
C SER A 757 35.43 -60.49 148.20
N PHE A 758 35.96 -59.99 147.08
CA PHE A 758 35.31 -58.96 146.27
C PHE A 758 33.96 -59.44 145.71
N PHE A 759 33.90 -60.64 145.12
CA PHE A 759 32.68 -61.15 144.53
C PHE A 759 31.63 -61.54 145.56
N ILE A 760 32.00 -62.03 146.75
CA ILE A 760 31.04 -62.22 147.85
C ILE A 760 30.42 -60.90 148.28
N LYS A 761 31.22 -59.83 148.44
CA LYS A 761 30.68 -58.49 148.74
C LYS A 761 29.72 -58.02 147.65
N ARG A 762 30.10 -58.19 146.38
CA ARG A 762 29.29 -57.79 145.23
C ARG A 762 28.00 -58.61 145.11
N ILE A 763 28.05 -59.93 145.32
CA ILE A 763 26.86 -60.79 145.33
C ILE A 763 25.96 -60.43 146.51
N LYS A 764 26.50 -60.17 147.71
CA LYS A 764 25.70 -59.71 148.85
C LYS A 764 25.00 -58.37 148.56
N VAL A 765 25.65 -57.46 147.81
CA VAL A 765 25.00 -56.23 147.32
C VAL A 765 23.93 -56.53 146.27
N LEU A 766 24.19 -57.44 145.32
CA LEU A 766 23.23 -57.82 144.28
C LEU A 766 22.03 -58.58 144.85
N MET A 767 22.20 -59.42 145.88
CA MET A 767 21.09 -60.09 146.57
C MET A 767 20.32 -59.11 147.47
N LYS A 768 21.00 -58.17 148.16
CA LYS A 768 20.31 -57.07 148.86
C LYS A 768 19.53 -56.17 147.89
N GLY A 769 20.07 -55.88 146.71
CA GLY A 769 19.37 -55.15 145.64
C GLY A 769 18.32 -55.96 144.87
N SER A 770 18.27 -57.28 145.04
CA SER A 770 17.23 -58.17 144.48
C SER A 770 16.11 -58.43 145.49
N ASN A 771 16.40 -58.38 146.80
CA ASN A 771 15.40 -58.34 147.87
C ASN A 771 14.76 -56.96 148.06
N GLU A 772 15.39 -55.87 147.60
CA GLU A 772 14.76 -54.53 147.50
C GLU A 772 13.98 -54.33 146.19
N LYS A 773 13.96 -55.31 145.28
CA LYS A 773 13.10 -55.34 144.08
C LYS A 773 12.10 -56.51 144.05
N SER A 774 12.02 -57.25 145.16
CA SER A 774 11.03 -58.31 145.42
C SER A 774 10.43 -58.16 146.82
N GLY A 775 10.30 -56.90 147.25
CA GLY A 775 9.32 -56.42 148.22
C GLY A 775 8.37 -55.48 147.49
#